data_AF-A0A369YBK4-F1
#
_entry.id   AF-A0A369YBK4-F1
#
_cell.length_a   1.000
_cell.length_b   1.000
_cell.length_c   1.000
_cell.angle_alpha   90.00
_cell.angle_beta   90.00
_cell.angle_gamma   90.00
#
_symmetry.space_group_name_H-M   'P 1'
#
loop_
_entity.id
_entity.type
_entity.pdbx_description
1 polymer ?
#
loop_
_entity_poly.entity_id
_entity_poly.type
_entity_poly.pdbx_seq_one_letter_code
_entity_poly.pdbx_strand_id
1 'polypeptide(L)'
;MKHNHFTHMKPLFIAVSFALMTNAQAANSKSAFDFNKADSILSDRIYYQIGGGAGYMAPPTRSNNLGIAEFGIGWKANLTCGNFDIKTTVKNQLNGLTEGFKDLYSNVIESATGAVASLPAMIIQRANPQLYDTLTNGLYQGKLDFNQFKTSCEEMSAKLADTTFGKWGQMADLEHLQEVAKSEVDANKAKKSTEENQGRAGKLWIGGQKRGGEKQEPINLVEDVAKAGYNMLNKRRPLENGRIVTANCSGLLCQTWQEPKEMTEWLTNVIGEKKLITCETSSCGNGKGGVKPGVGLTPEIERENIQTLANLQIALNMDTPTPEVLAELSSPSVPITRGLLEALKDEPDVVMLSQRLSSEIAISKVVGKLLLARRAVLTGMKEINVVNNEDAQQELRLILNAIDAEIEQVRLEMDLQKSLTGNSALAILQSKENREERTGTFNVSKDDVDKRVNDLALGKQSNDVEMADADNLAIPRKNIVLPLPEKSNDLSFNPTFNVGSSSNSSSGSGAGSSSGSYSTIGKISGSAIEQATGLLKNFEGFSNKAYWDVNAYRTGYGSDTITKADGTIVKVQKGMIINKEDAERDLARRTREFANVARSHVTPDVWTKLPDNAQAALTSYAYNYGRVTQDIRNAAKVATETGNINILAEAIRKRQTNNNGVNAKRRNQEADYILGK
;
A
#
# COMPACT_ATOMS: atom_id res chain seq x y z
N MET A 1 -17.32 -5.90 -78.12
CA MET A 1 -18.23 -5.32 -79.12
C MET A 1 -19.00 -4.15 -78.49
N LYS A 2 -19.07 -3.04 -79.22
CA LYS A 2 -19.61 -1.74 -78.81
C LYS A 2 -21.15 -1.72 -78.82
N HIS A 3 -21.69 -0.92 -77.89
CA HIS A 3 -22.90 -0.08 -77.92
C HIS A 3 -24.24 -0.60 -78.46
N ASN A 4 -25.32 -0.32 -77.70
CA ASN A 4 -26.49 0.46 -78.15
C ASN A 4 -27.37 0.83 -76.93
N HIS A 5 -27.50 2.11 -76.58
CA HIS A 5 -28.56 3.08 -76.97
C HIS A 5 -29.96 2.73 -76.39
N PHE A 6 -30.39 3.39 -75.30
CA PHE A 6 -31.19 4.65 -75.20
C PHE A 6 -32.62 4.51 -75.76
N THR A 7 -33.66 4.44 -74.94
CA THR A 7 -34.66 5.50 -74.56
C THR A 7 -36.00 4.77 -74.39
N HIS A 8 -37.05 5.13 -73.63
CA HIS A 8 -37.50 6.33 -72.95
C HIS A 8 -38.65 5.87 -72.01
N MET A 9 -38.73 6.37 -70.77
CA MET A 9 -39.98 6.87 -70.14
C MET A 9 -39.68 7.41 -68.72
N LYS A 10 -39.94 8.70 -68.54
CA LYS A 10 -40.13 9.44 -67.27
C LYS A 10 -41.60 9.92 -67.29
N PRO A 11 -42.29 10.24 -66.16
CA PRO A 11 -41.82 10.97 -64.98
C PRO A 11 -42.28 10.34 -63.64
N LEU A 12 -41.68 10.61 -62.48
CA LEU A 12 -41.93 11.80 -61.66
C LEU A 12 -40.87 11.86 -60.54
N PHE A 13 -40.52 13.09 -60.19
CA PHE A 13 -39.45 13.52 -59.30
C PHE A 13 -39.50 12.95 -57.87
N ILE A 14 -38.32 12.62 -57.33
CA ILE A 14 -37.73 13.25 -56.13
C ILE A 14 -36.22 12.93 -56.13
N ALA A 15 -35.41 13.99 -56.19
CA ALA A 15 -33.98 14.00 -55.87
C ALA A 15 -33.82 13.74 -54.35
N VAL A 16 -32.82 13.07 -53.81
CA VAL A 16 -31.38 13.31 -53.91
C VAL A 16 -30.69 12.03 -53.42
N SER A 17 -29.98 11.32 -54.31
CA SER A 17 -29.01 10.29 -53.92
C SER A 17 -27.61 10.81 -54.24
N PHE A 18 -27.09 11.67 -53.36
CA PHE A 18 -25.68 12.05 -53.34
C PHE A 18 -25.27 12.41 -51.90
N ALA A 19 -25.23 11.40 -51.03
CA ALA A 19 -24.47 11.38 -49.78
C ALA A 19 -24.64 10.02 -49.08
N LEU A 20 -24.21 8.93 -49.71
CA LEU A 20 -23.93 7.66 -49.02
C LEU A 20 -22.43 7.58 -48.72
N MET A 21 -21.90 8.64 -48.13
CA MET A 21 -20.87 8.51 -47.10
C MET A 21 -21.63 8.67 -45.79
N THR A 22 -22.01 7.55 -45.19
CA THR A 22 -22.47 7.52 -43.81
C THR A 22 -21.32 8.04 -42.96
N ASN A 23 -21.37 9.32 -42.63
CA ASN A 23 -20.89 9.82 -41.37
C ASN A 23 -21.57 8.96 -40.30
N ALA A 24 -20.91 7.89 -39.89
CA ALA A 24 -21.03 7.42 -38.52
C ALA A 24 -20.54 8.57 -37.65
N GLN A 25 -21.41 9.56 -37.42
CA GLN A 25 -21.32 10.35 -36.22
C GLN A 25 -21.41 9.32 -35.12
N ALA A 26 -20.26 8.97 -34.56
CA ALA A 26 -20.18 8.45 -33.23
C ALA A 26 -20.99 9.44 -32.39
N ALA A 27 -22.25 9.10 -32.15
CA ALA A 27 -23.01 9.64 -31.05
C ALA A 27 -22.17 9.24 -29.84
N ASN A 28 -21.28 10.14 -29.46
CA ASN A 28 -20.49 10.06 -28.26
C ASN A 28 -21.56 10.08 -27.18
N SER A 29 -21.95 8.89 -26.72
CA SER A 29 -22.94 8.71 -25.68
C SER A 29 -22.35 9.36 -24.45
N LYS A 30 -22.62 10.66 -24.28
CA LYS A 30 -22.45 11.40 -23.04
C LYS A 30 -23.18 10.58 -21.99
N SER A 31 -22.42 9.75 -21.28
CA SER A 31 -22.98 8.88 -20.26
C SER A 31 -23.69 9.80 -19.27
N ALA A 32 -24.96 9.55 -18.98
CA ALA A 32 -25.81 10.38 -18.11
C ALA A 32 -25.35 10.42 -16.62
N PHE A 33 -24.12 9.98 -16.35
CA PHE A 33 -23.48 9.87 -15.05
C PHE A 33 -22.03 10.36 -15.13
N ASP A 34 -21.84 11.51 -15.76
CA ASP A 34 -20.59 12.27 -15.61
C ASP A 34 -20.65 13.01 -14.27
N PHE A 35 -19.71 12.72 -13.38
CA PHE A 35 -19.68 13.24 -12.00
C PHE A 35 -19.32 14.73 -11.95
N ASN A 36 -18.89 15.29 -13.09
CA ASN A 36 -18.51 16.68 -13.26
C ASN A 36 -19.63 17.48 -13.95
N LYS A 37 -20.82 17.55 -13.34
CA LYS A 37 -21.82 18.55 -13.73
C LYS A 37 -21.46 19.92 -13.14
N ALA A 38 -20.29 20.44 -13.50
CA ALA A 38 -19.88 21.80 -13.12
C ALA A 38 -20.67 22.89 -13.88
N ASP A 39 -21.31 22.52 -15.00
CA ASP A 39 -21.84 23.45 -16.01
C ASP A 39 -23.36 23.71 -15.90
N SER A 40 -24.06 23.12 -14.92
CA SER A 40 -25.53 23.21 -14.80
C SER A 40 -26.04 23.36 -13.36
N ILE A 41 -25.26 24.05 -12.51
CA ILE A 41 -25.61 24.27 -11.11
C ILE A 41 -26.35 25.60 -10.99
N LEU A 42 -27.63 25.54 -10.60
CA LEU A 42 -28.47 26.71 -10.42
C LEU A 42 -28.00 27.60 -9.27
N SER A 43 -27.43 27.04 -8.19
CA SER A 43 -26.89 27.80 -7.05
C SER A 43 -25.64 27.13 -6.49
N ASP A 44 -24.48 27.76 -6.67
CA ASP A 44 -23.20 27.27 -6.13
C ASP A 44 -23.24 27.20 -4.59
N ARG A 45 -23.87 28.17 -3.92
CA ARG A 45 -23.97 28.19 -2.45
C ARG A 45 -24.70 26.96 -1.91
N ILE A 46 -25.89 26.63 -2.46
CA ILE A 46 -26.64 25.44 -2.05
C ILE A 46 -25.83 24.18 -2.38
N TYR A 47 -25.20 24.15 -3.56
CA TYR A 47 -24.41 23.02 -4.02
C TYR A 47 -23.25 22.68 -3.08
N TYR A 48 -22.47 23.67 -2.63
CA TYR A 48 -21.38 23.45 -1.67
C TYR A 48 -21.87 23.28 -0.22
N GLN A 49 -23.03 23.85 0.16
CA GLN A 49 -23.63 23.63 1.49
C GLN A 49 -24.06 22.18 1.71
N ILE A 50 -24.52 21.50 0.66
CA ILE A 50 -24.87 20.06 0.72
C ILE A 50 -23.67 19.12 0.47
N GLY A 51 -22.45 19.67 0.43
CA GLY A 51 -21.20 18.92 0.32
C GLY A 51 -20.56 18.90 -1.06
N GLY A 52 -21.25 19.37 -2.12
CA GLY A 52 -20.76 19.34 -3.49
C GLY A 52 -20.61 17.92 -4.06
N GLY A 53 -20.57 17.81 -5.39
CA GLY A 53 -20.28 16.55 -6.09
C GLY A 53 -21.39 15.50 -5.91
N ALA A 54 -21.08 14.24 -6.20
CA ALA A 54 -21.98 13.15 -5.85
C ALA A 54 -21.70 12.70 -4.40
N GLY A 55 -22.76 12.41 -3.62
CA GLY A 55 -22.64 11.92 -2.24
C GLY A 55 -22.00 10.53 -2.09
N TYR A 56 -21.42 9.98 -3.15
CA TYR A 56 -20.69 8.73 -3.17
C TYR A 56 -19.57 8.80 -4.21
N MET A 57 -18.46 8.11 -3.93
CA MET A 57 -17.39 7.94 -4.91
C MET A 57 -17.84 7.04 -6.06
N ALA A 58 -17.47 7.45 -7.29
CA ALA A 58 -17.64 6.60 -8.47
C ALA A 58 -17.02 5.20 -8.24
N PRO A 59 -17.65 4.13 -8.76
CA PRO A 59 -17.15 2.78 -8.56
C PRO A 59 -15.82 2.59 -9.32
N PRO A 60 -14.93 1.69 -8.85
CA PRO A 60 -13.65 1.42 -9.53
C PRO A 60 -13.87 0.91 -10.94
N THR A 61 -14.93 0.13 -11.12
CA THR A 61 -15.41 -0.40 -12.39
C THR A 61 -16.91 -0.22 -12.48
N ARG A 62 -17.43 0.16 -13.66
CA ARG A 62 -18.88 0.22 -13.94
C ARG A 62 -19.41 -1.08 -14.55
N SER A 63 -18.58 -2.12 -14.61
CA SER A 63 -19.05 -3.40 -15.11
C SER A 63 -19.94 -4.10 -14.08
N ASN A 64 -21.15 -4.46 -14.51
CA ASN A 64 -22.15 -5.14 -13.69
C ASN A 64 -21.92 -6.66 -13.56
N ASN A 65 -20.87 -7.20 -14.18
CA ASN A 65 -20.50 -8.61 -14.08
C ASN A 65 -18.97 -8.73 -14.08
N LEU A 66 -18.41 -9.14 -12.96
CA LEU A 66 -17.03 -9.64 -12.86
C LEU A 66 -17.15 -11.16 -12.93
N GLY A 67 -16.95 -11.72 -14.13
CA GLY A 67 -17.23 -13.13 -14.39
C GLY A 67 -16.48 -14.04 -13.43
N ILE A 68 -17.21 -14.80 -12.60
CA ILE A 68 -16.68 -15.84 -11.70
C ILE A 68 -15.96 -16.95 -12.50
N ALA A 69 -16.26 -17.07 -13.80
CA ALA A 69 -15.83 -18.17 -14.66
C ALA A 69 -14.40 -18.05 -15.25
N GLU A 70 -13.77 -16.88 -15.24
CA GLU A 70 -12.47 -16.68 -15.92
C GLU A 70 -11.25 -16.78 -14.99
N PHE A 71 -11.44 -16.83 -13.67
CA PHE A 71 -10.35 -16.73 -12.68
C PHE A 71 -10.10 -18.00 -11.83
N GLY A 72 -10.72 -19.14 -12.19
CA GLY A 72 -10.29 -20.45 -11.69
C GLY A 72 -11.43 -21.39 -11.30
N ILE A 73 -11.50 -22.50 -12.04
CA ILE A 73 -12.22 -23.73 -11.67
C ILE A 73 -11.59 -24.25 -10.37
N GLY A 74 -12.37 -24.36 -9.28
CA GLY A 74 -11.97 -25.12 -8.09
C GLY A 74 -12.04 -24.40 -6.74
N TRP A 75 -13.21 -23.89 -6.34
CA TRP A 75 -13.50 -23.41 -4.97
C TRP A 75 -13.51 -24.51 -3.88
N LYS A 76 -12.87 -25.65 -4.14
CA LYS A 76 -12.73 -26.75 -3.19
C LYS A 76 -11.33 -27.33 -3.26
N ALA A 77 -10.42 -26.73 -2.51
CA ALA A 77 -9.32 -27.48 -1.94
C ALA A 77 -8.86 -26.76 -0.67
N ASN A 78 -9.47 -27.13 0.46
CA ASN A 78 -8.82 -26.96 1.75
C ASN A 78 -7.57 -27.87 1.71
N LEU A 79 -6.45 -27.32 1.25
CA LEU A 79 -5.20 -28.05 0.91
C LEU A 79 -4.34 -28.33 2.14
N THR A 80 -4.96 -28.60 3.28
CA THR A 80 -4.28 -29.11 4.48
C THR A 80 -4.38 -30.63 4.48
N CYS A 81 -3.35 -31.29 3.93
CA CYS A 81 -3.09 -32.74 4.00
C CYS A 81 -4.29 -33.68 3.68
N GLY A 82 -5.31 -33.22 2.95
CA GLY A 82 -6.63 -33.88 2.90
C GLY A 82 -7.14 -34.31 1.53
N ASN A 83 -6.40 -34.06 0.44
CA ASN A 83 -6.91 -34.33 -0.92
C ASN A 83 -5.99 -35.26 -1.72
N PHE A 84 -5.71 -36.45 -1.17
CA PHE A 84 -4.93 -37.49 -1.82
C PHE A 84 -5.86 -38.52 -2.46
N ASP A 85 -5.75 -38.70 -3.78
CA ASP A 85 -6.54 -39.67 -4.51
C ASP A 85 -5.98 -41.09 -4.33
N ILE A 86 -6.58 -41.82 -3.39
CA ILE A 86 -6.30 -43.23 -3.11
C ILE A 86 -6.36 -44.09 -4.39
N LYS A 87 -7.18 -43.73 -5.39
CA LYS A 87 -7.27 -44.51 -6.63
C LYS A 87 -5.98 -44.44 -7.45
N THR A 88 -5.26 -43.32 -7.42
CA THR A 88 -4.04 -43.14 -8.21
C THR A 88 -2.83 -43.83 -7.55
N THR A 89 -2.71 -43.74 -6.22
CA THR A 89 -1.69 -44.45 -5.43
C THR A 89 -1.80 -45.98 -5.60
N VAL A 90 -3.02 -46.52 -5.49
CA VAL A 90 -3.27 -47.96 -5.68
C VAL A 90 -3.07 -48.39 -7.13
N LYS A 91 -3.46 -47.56 -8.12
CA LYS A 91 -3.29 -47.89 -9.55
C LYS A 91 -1.82 -47.93 -9.98
N ASN A 92 -0.96 -47.07 -9.42
CA ASN A 92 0.46 -47.03 -9.78
C ASN A 92 1.28 -48.14 -9.11
N GLN A 93 0.92 -48.60 -7.91
CA GLN A 93 1.52 -49.79 -7.29
C GLN A 93 1.09 -51.10 -7.98
N LEU A 94 -0.09 -51.13 -8.62
CA LEU A 94 -0.58 -52.30 -9.36
C LEU A 94 -0.02 -52.42 -10.79
N ASN A 95 0.59 -51.36 -11.35
CA ASN A 95 1.25 -51.40 -12.66
C ASN A 95 2.55 -52.23 -12.67
N GLY A 96 3.06 -52.64 -11.50
CA GLY A 96 4.18 -53.59 -11.37
C GLY A 96 3.74 -55.07 -11.40
N LEU A 97 2.45 -55.37 -11.46
CA LEU A 97 1.88 -56.72 -11.32
C LEU A 97 0.96 -57.13 -12.48
N THR A 98 1.02 -56.40 -13.60
CA THR A 98 -0.01 -56.38 -14.64
C THR A 98 -0.07 -57.61 -15.55
N GLU A 99 0.88 -58.54 -15.48
CA GLU A 99 0.86 -59.76 -16.31
C GLU A 99 0.06 -60.90 -15.66
N GLY A 100 0.14 -61.09 -14.34
CA GLY A 100 -0.63 -62.13 -13.63
C GLY A 100 -2.14 -61.85 -13.53
N PHE A 101 -2.55 -60.59 -13.69
CA PHE A 101 -3.96 -60.19 -13.63
C PHE A 101 -4.72 -60.43 -14.95
N LYS A 102 -4.01 -60.45 -16.09
CA LYS A 102 -4.62 -60.72 -17.41
C LYS A 102 -4.95 -62.20 -17.62
N ASP A 103 -4.10 -63.10 -17.15
CA ASP A 103 -4.35 -64.55 -17.23
C ASP A 103 -5.51 -65.01 -16.34
N LEU A 104 -5.75 -64.31 -15.22
CA LEU A 104 -6.90 -64.59 -14.34
C LEU A 104 -8.23 -64.07 -14.92
N TYR A 105 -8.20 -62.98 -15.69
CA TYR A 105 -9.40 -62.40 -16.31
C TYR A 105 -9.99 -63.30 -17.41
N SER A 106 -9.16 -64.08 -18.11
CA SER A 106 -9.61 -65.04 -19.12
C SER A 106 -10.19 -66.33 -18.52
N ASN A 107 -9.66 -66.80 -17.38
CA ASN A 107 -10.08 -68.08 -16.79
C ASN A 107 -11.24 -67.97 -15.77
N VAL A 108 -11.52 -66.78 -15.24
CA VAL A 108 -12.58 -66.57 -14.23
C VAL A 108 -13.95 -66.25 -14.84
N ILE A 109 -14.02 -65.78 -16.09
CA ILE A 109 -15.30 -65.43 -16.74
C ILE A 109 -16.10 -66.68 -17.15
N GLU A 110 -15.48 -67.84 -17.41
CA GLU A 110 -16.21 -69.08 -17.74
C GLU A 110 -16.79 -69.82 -16.51
N SER A 111 -16.39 -69.47 -15.29
CA SER A 111 -16.78 -70.22 -14.08
C SER A 111 -17.82 -69.53 -13.18
N ALA A 112 -18.30 -68.34 -13.54
CA ALA A 112 -19.07 -67.48 -12.64
C ALA A 112 -20.49 -67.14 -13.14
N THR A 113 -21.24 -68.12 -13.64
CA THR A 113 -22.71 -68.02 -13.77
C THR A 113 -23.40 -68.91 -12.73
N GLY A 114 -23.40 -68.45 -11.48
CA GLY A 114 -24.33 -68.94 -10.46
C GLY A 114 -23.71 -69.26 -9.11
N ALA A 115 -23.53 -68.25 -8.24
CA ALA A 115 -23.79 -68.34 -6.80
C ALA A 115 -23.43 -67.02 -6.07
N VAL A 116 -24.48 -66.34 -5.62
CA VAL A 116 -24.68 -65.62 -4.35
C VAL A 116 -23.47 -65.07 -3.57
N ALA A 117 -23.51 -63.75 -3.42
CA ALA A 117 -23.02 -62.89 -2.34
C ALA A 117 -22.57 -63.56 -1.03
N SER A 118 -21.28 -63.85 -0.90
CA SER A 118 -20.42 -63.35 0.18
C SER A 118 -19.00 -63.89 -0.03
N LEU A 119 -18.00 -63.02 0.18
CA LEU A 119 -16.55 -63.30 0.20
C LEU A 119 -15.79 -63.28 -1.15
N PRO A 120 -15.49 -62.09 -1.69
CA PRO A 120 -14.41 -61.93 -2.68
C PRO A 120 -13.04 -62.38 -2.14
N ALA A 121 -12.78 -62.17 -0.83
CA ALA A 121 -11.52 -62.52 -0.17
C ALA A 121 -11.27 -64.04 -0.12
N MET A 122 -12.28 -64.83 0.27
CA MET A 122 -12.13 -66.27 0.49
C MET A 122 -12.03 -67.07 -0.83
N ILE A 123 -12.67 -66.59 -1.90
CA ILE A 123 -12.58 -67.20 -3.23
C ILE A 123 -11.18 -66.98 -3.82
N ILE A 124 -10.61 -65.77 -3.71
CA ILE A 124 -9.25 -65.47 -4.19
C ILE A 124 -8.20 -66.24 -3.37
N GLN A 125 -8.38 -66.37 -2.05
CA GLN A 125 -7.48 -67.14 -1.19
C GLN A 125 -7.44 -68.64 -1.54
N ARG A 126 -8.54 -69.20 -2.07
CA ARG A 126 -8.59 -70.60 -2.54
C ARG A 126 -8.12 -70.77 -3.99
N ALA A 127 -8.38 -69.80 -4.86
CA ALA A 127 -8.01 -69.88 -6.27
C ALA A 127 -6.54 -69.52 -6.52
N ASN A 128 -6.00 -68.54 -5.79
CA ASN A 128 -4.60 -68.16 -5.85
C ASN A 128 -4.18 -67.52 -4.50
N PRO A 129 -3.68 -68.33 -3.54
CA PRO A 129 -3.28 -67.83 -2.22
C PRO A 129 -2.14 -66.79 -2.28
N GLN A 130 -1.25 -66.85 -3.29
CA GLN A 130 -0.22 -65.82 -3.51
C GLN A 130 -0.82 -64.48 -3.95
N LEU A 131 -1.87 -64.49 -4.78
CA LEU A 131 -2.59 -63.27 -5.18
C LEU A 131 -3.38 -62.68 -4.01
N TYR A 132 -3.99 -63.50 -3.16
CA TYR A 132 -4.65 -63.03 -1.94
C TYR A 132 -3.65 -62.38 -0.99
N ASP A 133 -2.50 -63.01 -0.77
CA ASP A 133 -1.41 -62.44 0.04
C ASP A 133 -0.88 -61.14 -0.59
N THR A 134 -0.70 -61.10 -1.91
CA THR A 134 -0.26 -59.89 -2.63
C THR A 134 -1.29 -58.75 -2.59
N LEU A 135 -2.58 -59.04 -2.70
CA LEU A 135 -3.65 -58.04 -2.61
C LEU A 135 -3.86 -57.56 -1.17
N THR A 136 -3.75 -58.46 -0.20
CA THR A 136 -3.94 -58.12 1.22
C THR A 136 -2.73 -57.37 1.75
N ASN A 137 -1.51 -57.80 1.43
CA ASN A 137 -0.27 -57.12 1.78
C ASN A 137 -0.07 -55.86 0.94
N GLY A 138 -0.41 -55.84 -0.35
CA GLY A 138 -0.32 -54.65 -1.20
C GLY A 138 -1.31 -53.54 -0.78
N LEU A 139 -2.53 -53.91 -0.37
CA LEU A 139 -3.49 -52.97 0.22
C LEU A 139 -3.07 -52.52 1.62
N TYR A 140 -2.43 -53.39 2.40
CA TYR A 140 -1.85 -53.02 3.70
C TYR A 140 -0.66 -52.07 3.56
N GLN A 141 0.24 -52.32 2.61
CA GLN A 141 1.37 -51.44 2.29
C GLN A 141 0.87 -50.11 1.74
N GLY A 142 -0.10 -50.10 0.81
CA GLY A 142 -0.72 -48.85 0.35
C GLY A 142 -1.41 -48.04 1.46
N LYS A 143 -1.98 -48.70 2.48
CA LYS A 143 -2.51 -48.03 3.69
C LYS A 143 -1.40 -47.55 4.63
N LEU A 144 -0.33 -48.31 4.80
CA LEU A 144 0.83 -47.91 5.61
C LEU A 144 1.56 -46.74 4.97
N ASP A 145 1.83 -46.78 3.67
CA ASP A 145 2.44 -45.71 2.89
C ASP A 145 1.58 -44.43 2.93
N PHE A 146 0.26 -44.57 2.78
CA PHE A 146 -0.68 -43.45 2.90
C PHE A 146 -0.69 -42.85 4.33
N ASN A 147 -0.71 -43.70 5.36
CA ASN A 147 -0.69 -43.24 6.75
C ASN A 147 0.65 -42.59 7.10
N GLN A 148 1.77 -43.15 6.63
CA GLN A 148 3.11 -42.59 6.82
C GLN A 148 3.27 -41.26 6.09
N PHE A 149 2.70 -41.13 4.89
CA PHE A 149 2.66 -39.88 4.14
C PHE A 149 1.77 -38.83 4.83
N LYS A 150 0.61 -39.24 5.36
CA LYS A 150 -0.26 -38.36 6.15
C LYS A 150 0.46 -37.87 7.41
N THR A 151 1.11 -38.77 8.15
CA THR A 151 1.90 -38.42 9.33
C THR A 151 3.06 -37.50 8.96
N SER A 152 3.76 -37.71 7.86
CA SER A 152 4.84 -36.81 7.43
C SER A 152 4.33 -35.43 7.00
N CYS A 153 3.17 -35.35 6.35
CA CYS A 153 2.48 -34.10 6.03
C CYS A 153 2.04 -33.36 7.30
N GLU A 154 1.49 -34.07 8.28
CA GLU A 154 1.08 -33.54 9.59
C GLU A 154 2.30 -33.09 10.42
N GLU A 155 3.40 -33.84 10.43
CA GLU A 155 4.68 -33.49 11.06
C GLU A 155 5.29 -32.23 10.44
N MET A 156 5.30 -32.15 9.10
CA MET A 156 5.82 -30.99 8.38
C MET A 156 4.93 -29.77 8.58
N SER A 157 3.62 -29.97 8.63
CA SER A 157 2.67 -28.91 9.00
C SER A 157 2.83 -28.47 10.46
N ALA A 158 3.26 -29.35 11.36
CA ALA A 158 3.57 -28.99 12.75
C ALA A 158 4.90 -28.20 12.84
N LYS A 159 5.87 -28.50 11.97
CA LYS A 159 7.11 -27.72 11.83
C LYS A 159 6.87 -26.27 11.37
N LEU A 160 5.72 -25.95 10.76
CA LEU A 160 5.33 -24.57 10.40
C LEU A 160 5.33 -23.58 11.60
N ALA A 161 5.29 -24.10 12.83
CA ALA A 161 5.33 -23.33 14.06
C ALA A 161 6.75 -23.02 14.57
N ASP A 162 7.80 -23.65 14.01
CA ASP A 162 9.16 -23.58 14.53
C ASP A 162 10.08 -22.67 13.68
N THR A 163 10.92 -21.90 14.37
CA THR A 163 11.28 -20.51 14.00
C THR A 163 12.53 -20.37 13.11
N THR A 164 13.07 -21.46 12.55
CA THR A 164 14.39 -21.45 11.88
C THR A 164 14.33 -21.25 10.37
N PHE A 165 13.27 -21.71 9.71
CA PHE A 165 13.06 -21.65 8.26
C PHE A 165 11.72 -20.94 8.04
N GLY A 166 11.73 -19.63 7.75
CA GLY A 166 10.54 -18.78 7.86
C GLY A 166 9.29 -19.36 7.18
N LYS A 167 8.11 -19.13 7.78
CA LYS A 167 6.80 -19.74 7.42
C LYS A 167 6.57 -19.97 5.92
N TRP A 168 6.88 -18.99 5.08
CA TRP A 168 6.70 -19.06 3.62
C TRP A 168 7.55 -20.14 2.93
N GLY A 169 8.74 -20.43 3.46
CA GLY A 169 9.57 -21.53 2.97
C GLY A 169 8.99 -22.89 3.28
N GLN A 170 8.50 -23.09 4.50
CA GLN A 170 7.84 -24.32 4.91
C GLN A 170 6.55 -24.55 4.10
N MET A 171 5.82 -23.49 3.74
CA MET A 171 4.68 -23.60 2.82
C MET A 171 5.11 -24.02 1.41
N ALA A 172 6.23 -23.49 0.90
CA ALA A 172 6.77 -23.88 -0.39
C ALA A 172 7.22 -25.36 -0.39
N ASP A 173 7.82 -25.83 0.70
CA ASP A 173 8.18 -27.23 0.88
C ASP A 173 6.95 -28.14 0.96
N LEU A 174 5.89 -27.72 1.66
CA LEU A 174 4.65 -28.49 1.71
C LEU A 174 4.00 -28.61 0.32
N GLU A 175 4.00 -27.52 -0.45
CA GLU A 175 3.50 -27.52 -1.83
C GLU A 175 4.38 -28.39 -2.74
N HIS A 176 5.71 -28.35 -2.56
CA HIS A 176 6.64 -29.22 -3.28
C HIS A 176 6.44 -30.69 -2.95
N LEU A 177 6.21 -31.04 -1.67
CA LEU A 177 5.89 -32.41 -1.25
C LEU A 177 4.63 -32.93 -1.95
N GLN A 178 3.59 -32.09 -2.06
CA GLN A 178 2.36 -32.45 -2.80
C GLN A 178 2.63 -32.68 -4.30
N GLU A 179 3.58 -31.96 -4.88
CA GLU A 179 3.99 -32.13 -6.27
C GLU A 179 4.78 -33.41 -6.48
N VAL A 180 5.76 -33.68 -5.61
CA VAL A 180 6.57 -34.91 -5.61
C VAL A 180 5.71 -36.15 -5.37
N ALA A 181 4.73 -36.08 -4.47
CA ALA A 181 3.82 -37.19 -4.15
C ALA A 181 2.92 -37.64 -5.32
N LYS A 182 2.83 -36.85 -6.41
CA LYS A 182 2.10 -37.26 -7.62
C LYS A 182 2.88 -38.28 -8.46
N SER A 183 4.21 -38.31 -8.34
CA SER A 183 5.09 -39.16 -9.14
C SER A 183 5.95 -40.11 -8.31
N GLU A 184 6.29 -39.76 -7.08
CA GLU A 184 7.05 -40.58 -6.14
C GLU A 184 6.10 -41.24 -5.12
N VAL A 185 6.06 -42.56 -5.13
CA VAL A 185 5.18 -43.36 -4.26
C VAL A 185 5.83 -43.67 -2.90
N ASP A 186 7.17 -43.60 -2.81
CA ASP A 186 7.89 -43.78 -1.56
C ASP A 186 7.84 -42.50 -0.70
N ALA A 187 7.09 -42.58 0.39
CA ALA A 187 6.90 -41.47 1.32
C ALA A 187 8.21 -40.97 1.96
N ASN A 188 9.18 -41.87 2.23
CA ASN A 188 10.47 -41.48 2.81
C ASN A 188 11.34 -40.77 1.79
N LYS A 189 11.33 -41.25 0.54
CA LYS A 189 12.08 -40.62 -0.56
C LYS A 189 11.49 -39.26 -0.93
N ALA A 190 10.16 -39.14 -0.95
CA ALA A 190 9.47 -37.86 -1.14
C ALA A 190 9.75 -36.88 0.00
N LYS A 191 9.73 -37.35 1.26
CA LYS A 191 10.10 -36.55 2.44
C LYS A 191 11.54 -36.06 2.34
N LYS A 192 12.50 -36.94 2.04
CA LYS A 192 13.91 -36.58 1.90
C LYS A 192 14.15 -35.57 0.77
N SER A 193 13.53 -35.78 -0.39
CA SER A 193 13.59 -34.83 -1.51
C SER A 193 13.03 -33.46 -1.14
N THR A 194 12.02 -33.40 -0.28
CA THR A 194 11.44 -32.14 0.20
C THR A 194 12.33 -31.47 1.24
N GLU A 195 12.87 -32.23 2.19
CA GLU A 195 13.83 -31.72 3.19
C GLU A 195 15.10 -31.15 2.54
N GLU A 196 15.52 -31.72 1.40
CA GLU A 196 16.62 -31.20 0.59
C GLU A 196 16.25 -29.98 -0.27
N ASN A 197 14.96 -29.78 -0.58
CA ASN A 197 14.50 -28.66 -1.39
C ASN A 197 14.66 -27.32 -0.67
N GLN A 198 14.40 -27.29 0.65
CA GLN A 198 14.55 -26.09 1.49
C GLN A 198 13.92 -24.85 0.83
N GLY A 199 12.69 -24.98 0.36
CA GLY A 199 11.85 -23.94 -0.23
C GLY A 199 12.33 -23.39 -1.57
N ARG A 200 13.34 -24.00 -2.21
CA ARG A 200 13.85 -23.59 -3.53
C ARG A 200 12.82 -23.74 -4.65
N ALA A 201 11.85 -24.66 -4.51
CA ALA A 201 10.76 -24.81 -5.46
C ALA A 201 9.87 -23.57 -5.56
N GLY A 202 9.87 -22.73 -4.52
CA GLY A 202 8.98 -21.58 -4.45
C GLY A 202 7.52 -21.97 -4.24
N LYS A 203 6.68 -20.95 -4.11
CA LYS A 203 5.25 -21.12 -3.87
C LYS A 203 4.43 -20.73 -5.10
N LEU A 204 3.36 -21.47 -5.38
CA LEU A 204 2.38 -21.05 -6.38
C LEU A 204 1.73 -19.73 -5.93
N TRP A 205 1.81 -18.75 -6.81
CA TRP A 205 1.36 -17.39 -6.57
C TRP A 205 0.42 -16.93 -7.69
N ILE A 206 0.18 -15.63 -7.78
CA ILE A 206 -0.80 -15.01 -8.66
C ILE A 206 -0.67 -15.50 -10.11
N GLY A 207 -1.80 -15.87 -10.71
CA GLY A 207 -1.85 -16.36 -12.08
C GLY A 207 -1.15 -17.72 -12.28
N GLY A 208 -0.90 -18.47 -11.20
CA GLY A 208 -0.32 -19.80 -11.24
C GLY A 208 1.20 -19.82 -11.48
N GLN A 209 1.91 -18.71 -11.26
CA GLN A 209 3.36 -18.66 -11.39
C GLN A 209 4.05 -19.02 -10.06
N LYS A 210 5.14 -19.80 -10.10
CA LYS A 210 5.99 -20.03 -8.92
C LYS A 210 6.81 -18.76 -8.61
N ARG A 211 6.83 -18.35 -7.35
CA ARG A 211 7.55 -17.16 -6.85
C ARG A 211 8.29 -17.47 -5.55
N GLY A 212 9.33 -16.67 -5.27
CA GLY A 212 10.07 -16.68 -4.01
C GLY A 212 11.15 -17.76 -3.88
N GLY A 213 11.16 -18.77 -4.76
CA GLY A 213 12.14 -19.85 -4.80
C GLY A 213 13.44 -19.50 -5.55
N GLU A 214 14.24 -20.52 -5.84
CA GLU A 214 15.50 -20.38 -6.56
C GLU A 214 15.27 -19.89 -8.00
N LYS A 215 15.97 -18.80 -8.38
CA LYS A 215 15.85 -18.15 -9.71
C LYS A 215 14.44 -17.68 -10.05
N GLN A 216 13.61 -17.49 -9.03
CA GLN A 216 12.27 -16.91 -9.16
C GLN A 216 12.28 -15.48 -8.63
N GLU A 217 11.43 -14.63 -9.19
CA GLU A 217 11.18 -13.31 -8.60
C GLU A 217 10.60 -13.46 -7.19
N PRO A 218 10.92 -12.53 -6.28
CA PRO A 218 10.30 -12.51 -4.96
C PRO A 218 8.79 -12.31 -5.07
N ILE A 219 8.08 -12.71 -4.02
CA ILE A 219 6.67 -12.39 -3.84
C ILE A 219 6.60 -10.95 -3.33
N ASN A 220 6.13 -10.01 -4.16
CA ASN A 220 5.89 -8.63 -3.74
C ASN A 220 4.44 -8.55 -3.27
N LEU A 221 4.22 -8.71 -1.96
CA LEU A 221 2.89 -8.96 -1.40
C LEU A 221 1.89 -7.86 -1.74
N VAL A 222 2.28 -6.59 -1.67
CA VAL A 222 1.40 -5.45 -1.95
C VAL A 222 1.23 -5.26 -3.45
N GLU A 223 2.34 -5.19 -4.19
CA GLU A 223 2.38 -4.97 -5.64
C GLU A 223 1.63 -6.06 -6.41
N ASP A 224 1.95 -7.33 -6.17
CA ASP A 224 1.38 -8.44 -6.91
C ASP A 224 -0.15 -8.50 -6.71
N VAL A 225 -0.60 -8.39 -5.45
CA VAL A 225 -2.03 -8.49 -5.10
C VAL A 225 -2.80 -7.28 -5.61
N ALA A 226 -2.27 -6.06 -5.43
CA ALA A 226 -2.92 -4.87 -5.95
C ALA A 226 -3.04 -4.91 -7.48
N LYS A 227 -1.99 -5.33 -8.17
CA LYS A 227 -1.98 -5.51 -9.63
C LYS A 227 -3.02 -6.52 -10.11
N ALA A 228 -3.08 -7.68 -9.46
CA ALA A 228 -4.11 -8.68 -9.75
C ALA A 228 -5.50 -8.09 -9.59
N GLY A 229 -5.75 -7.37 -8.49
CA GLY A 229 -7.01 -6.71 -8.22
C GLY A 229 -7.37 -5.64 -9.24
N TYR A 230 -6.41 -4.81 -9.66
CA TYR A 230 -6.61 -3.81 -10.71
C TYR A 230 -7.05 -4.48 -12.02
N ASN A 231 -6.36 -5.54 -12.41
CA ASN A 231 -6.69 -6.26 -13.63
C ASN A 231 -8.06 -6.94 -13.53
N MET A 232 -8.35 -7.63 -12.43
CA MET A 232 -9.63 -8.29 -12.19
C MET A 232 -10.80 -7.29 -12.21
N LEU A 233 -10.66 -6.12 -11.58
CA LEU A 233 -11.68 -5.05 -11.62
C LEU A 233 -11.93 -4.53 -13.05
N ASN A 234 -10.90 -4.58 -13.91
CA ASN A 234 -10.98 -4.19 -15.31
C ASN A 234 -11.24 -5.37 -16.28
N LYS A 235 -11.61 -6.56 -15.78
CA LYS A 235 -11.82 -7.80 -16.58
C LYS A 235 -10.62 -8.25 -17.40
N ARG A 236 -9.44 -8.13 -16.81
CA ARG A 236 -8.17 -8.54 -17.40
C ARG A 236 -7.59 -9.69 -16.60
N ARG A 237 -6.71 -10.48 -17.23
CA ARG A 237 -6.01 -11.55 -16.50
C ARG A 237 -5.13 -10.93 -15.41
N PRO A 238 -4.95 -11.60 -14.25
CA PRO A 238 -4.29 -11.00 -13.09
C PRO A 238 -2.86 -10.47 -13.37
N LEU A 239 -2.16 -11.09 -14.32
CA LEU A 239 -0.77 -10.79 -14.66
C LEU A 239 -0.59 -9.83 -15.84
N GLU A 240 -1.67 -9.26 -16.38
CA GLU A 240 -1.54 -8.30 -17.48
C GLU A 240 -0.83 -7.01 -17.06
N ASN A 241 0.01 -6.48 -17.96
CA ASN A 241 0.84 -5.29 -17.71
C ASN A 241 0.45 -4.09 -18.56
N GLY A 242 -0.21 -4.31 -19.71
CA GLY A 242 -0.42 -3.26 -20.70
C GLY A 242 -1.37 -2.16 -20.24
N ARG A 243 -1.30 -1.00 -20.90
CA ARG A 243 -2.19 0.14 -20.72
C ARG A 243 -3.63 -0.17 -21.13
N ILE A 244 -4.59 0.32 -20.35
CA ILE A 244 -6.01 0.31 -20.72
C ILE A 244 -6.28 1.52 -21.62
N VAL A 245 -6.67 1.26 -22.86
CA VAL A 245 -7.09 2.31 -23.79
C VAL A 245 -8.38 2.95 -23.30
N THR A 246 -8.52 4.28 -23.40
CA THR A 246 -9.66 5.05 -22.89
C THR A 246 -11.02 4.49 -23.32
N ALA A 247 -11.14 3.98 -24.54
CA ALA A 247 -12.37 3.35 -25.05
C ALA A 247 -12.82 2.11 -24.26
N ASN A 248 -11.87 1.39 -23.64
CA ASN A 248 -12.11 0.20 -22.84
C ASN A 248 -12.11 0.49 -21.33
N CYS A 249 -11.85 1.75 -20.94
CA CYS A 249 -11.84 2.15 -19.54
C CYS A 249 -13.27 2.40 -19.06
N SER A 250 -13.73 1.55 -18.14
CA SER A 250 -15.08 1.62 -17.57
C SER A 250 -15.01 1.74 -16.04
N GLY A 251 -14.73 2.94 -15.53
CA GLY A 251 -14.75 3.23 -14.10
C GLY A 251 -13.60 4.12 -13.63
N LEU A 252 -13.65 4.54 -12.36
CA LEU A 252 -12.71 5.53 -11.84
C LEU A 252 -11.28 4.97 -11.70
N LEU A 253 -11.11 3.65 -11.59
CA LEU A 253 -9.80 3.04 -11.39
C LEU A 253 -8.89 3.24 -12.62
N CYS A 254 -9.38 2.91 -13.81
CA CYS A 254 -8.62 3.06 -15.06
C CYS A 254 -8.53 4.52 -15.54
N GLN A 255 -9.44 5.39 -15.10
CA GLN A 255 -9.36 6.84 -15.31
C GLN A 255 -8.25 7.46 -14.46
N THR A 256 -8.02 6.90 -13.27
CA THR A 256 -6.98 7.37 -12.34
C THR A 256 -5.60 6.86 -12.72
N TRP A 257 -5.48 5.57 -13.06
CA TRP A 257 -4.24 4.94 -13.52
C TRP A 257 -4.53 4.12 -14.76
N GLN A 258 -3.83 4.43 -15.85
CA GLN A 258 -4.07 3.74 -17.12
C GLN A 258 -3.28 2.43 -17.20
N GLU A 259 -2.22 2.32 -16.41
CA GLU A 259 -1.44 1.10 -16.26
C GLU A 259 -1.51 0.56 -14.83
N PRO A 260 -1.59 -0.77 -14.63
CA PRO A 260 -1.56 -1.36 -13.30
C PRO A 260 -0.30 -0.98 -12.52
N LYS A 261 0.83 -0.82 -13.24
CA LYS A 261 2.13 -0.50 -12.66
C LYS A 261 2.13 0.87 -11.97
N GLU A 262 1.50 1.88 -12.57
CA GLU A 262 1.41 3.22 -11.99
C GLU A 262 0.68 3.19 -10.64
N MET A 263 -0.42 2.43 -10.56
CA MET A 263 -1.17 2.25 -9.32
C MET A 263 -0.33 1.53 -8.27
N THR A 264 0.38 0.45 -8.63
CA THR A 264 1.16 -0.32 -7.67
C THR A 264 2.41 0.41 -7.18
N GLU A 265 3.09 1.17 -8.04
CA GLU A 265 4.22 2.01 -7.63
C GLU A 265 3.74 3.11 -6.67
N TRP A 266 2.61 3.75 -7.00
CA TRP A 266 1.99 4.75 -6.13
C TRP A 266 1.61 4.15 -4.76
N LEU A 267 0.91 3.00 -4.75
CA LEU A 267 0.51 2.30 -3.54
C LEU A 267 1.75 1.89 -2.71
N THR A 268 2.71 1.18 -3.30
CA THR A 268 3.90 0.72 -2.56
C THR A 268 4.81 1.86 -2.08
N ASN A 269 4.74 3.06 -2.66
CA ASN A 269 5.40 4.24 -2.12
C ASN A 269 4.69 4.74 -0.85
N VAL A 270 3.36 4.75 -0.82
CA VAL A 270 2.56 5.23 0.32
C VAL A 270 2.66 4.28 1.51
N ILE A 271 2.34 2.99 1.31
CA ILE A 271 2.20 2.01 2.42
C ILE A 271 3.41 1.09 2.58
N GLY A 272 4.29 1.05 1.58
CA GLY A 272 5.45 0.17 1.57
C GLY A 272 5.19 -1.15 0.84
N GLU A 273 6.19 -2.03 0.88
CA GLU A 273 6.19 -3.34 0.24
C GLU A 273 6.90 -4.36 1.13
N LYS A 274 6.39 -5.60 1.16
CA LYS A 274 7.02 -6.76 1.78
C LYS A 274 7.40 -7.75 0.69
N LYS A 275 8.70 -7.88 0.44
CA LYS A 275 9.30 -8.83 -0.50
C LYS A 275 9.60 -10.14 0.22
N LEU A 276 8.88 -11.19 -0.14
CA LEU A 276 8.99 -12.50 0.49
C LEU A 276 9.75 -13.47 -0.42
N ILE A 277 10.58 -14.29 0.20
CA ILE A 277 11.30 -15.41 -0.41
C ILE A 277 11.01 -16.68 0.40
N THR A 278 11.15 -17.83 -0.23
CA THR A 278 10.80 -19.14 0.35
C THR A 278 12.03 -19.99 0.68
N CYS A 279 13.21 -19.64 0.18
CA CYS A 279 14.46 -20.32 0.52
C CYS A 279 15.39 -19.39 1.31
N GLU A 280 16.50 -19.93 1.82
CA GLU A 280 17.56 -19.09 2.38
C GLU A 280 18.10 -18.13 1.31
N THR A 281 18.41 -16.88 1.70
CA THR A 281 18.89 -15.82 0.79
C THR A 281 20.10 -16.24 -0.05
N SER A 282 21.00 -17.07 0.51
CA SER A 282 22.16 -17.64 -0.19
C SER A 282 21.77 -18.62 -1.30
N SER A 283 20.62 -19.28 -1.16
CA SER A 283 20.12 -20.33 -2.05
C SER A 283 19.09 -19.84 -3.08
N CYS A 284 18.36 -18.75 -2.81
CA CYS A 284 17.32 -18.24 -3.73
C CYS A 284 17.85 -17.53 -4.99
N GLY A 285 19.13 -17.18 -5.05
CA GLY A 285 19.69 -16.43 -6.18
C GLY A 285 19.16 -14.98 -6.26
N ASN A 286 18.63 -14.58 -7.44
CA ASN A 286 18.37 -13.18 -7.85
C ASN A 286 17.34 -12.41 -7.01
N GLY A 287 16.57 -13.08 -6.14
CA GLY A 287 15.60 -12.45 -5.24
C GLY A 287 16.14 -12.32 -3.83
N LYS A 288 16.34 -11.08 -3.34
CA LYS A 288 16.52 -10.82 -1.91
C LYS A 288 15.16 -10.47 -1.31
N GLY A 289 14.73 -11.24 -0.30
CA GLY A 289 13.64 -10.83 0.57
C GLY A 289 13.96 -9.48 1.24
N GLY A 290 12.95 -8.76 1.67
CA GLY A 290 13.15 -7.44 2.26
C GLY A 290 11.85 -6.68 2.47
N VAL A 291 11.98 -5.48 3.03
CA VAL A 291 10.86 -4.58 3.27
C VAL A 291 11.22 -3.21 2.72
N LYS A 292 10.34 -2.62 1.92
CA LYS A 292 10.37 -1.22 1.52
C LYS A 292 9.40 -0.48 2.44
N PRO A 293 9.86 0.47 3.28
CA PRO A 293 8.95 1.27 4.08
C PRO A 293 8.13 2.22 3.20
N GLY A 294 6.87 2.45 3.57
CA GLY A 294 6.03 3.49 2.99
C GLY A 294 6.37 4.87 3.53
N VAL A 295 6.12 5.92 2.75
CA VAL A 295 6.32 7.32 3.14
C VAL A 295 5.04 7.99 3.67
N GLY A 296 3.90 7.30 3.65
CA GLY A 296 2.60 7.82 4.04
C GLY A 296 1.94 8.70 2.96
N LEU A 297 0.77 9.25 3.27
CA LEU A 297 0.00 10.07 2.32
C LEU A 297 0.47 11.53 2.20
N THR A 298 1.10 12.09 3.24
CA THR A 298 1.45 13.52 3.27
C THR A 298 2.32 13.99 2.09
N PRO A 299 3.38 13.25 1.67
CA PRO A 299 4.17 13.65 0.51
C PRO A 299 3.38 13.61 -0.80
N GLU A 300 2.42 12.69 -0.93
CA GLU A 300 1.53 12.62 -2.09
C GLU A 300 0.55 13.80 -2.11
N ILE A 301 0.01 14.17 -0.94
CA ILE A 301 -0.85 15.35 -0.78
C ILE A 301 -0.12 16.62 -1.15
N GLU A 302 1.13 16.79 -0.69
CA GLU A 302 1.94 17.95 -1.03
C GLU A 302 2.18 18.05 -2.55
N ARG A 303 2.55 16.93 -3.19
CA ARG A 303 2.76 16.88 -4.64
C ARG A 303 1.48 17.24 -5.42
N GLU A 304 0.35 16.66 -5.03
CA GLU A 304 -0.95 16.94 -5.64
C GLU A 304 -1.39 18.39 -5.40
N ASN A 305 -1.08 18.96 -4.23
CA ASN A 305 -1.38 20.36 -3.92
C ASN A 305 -0.57 21.32 -4.78
N ILE A 306 0.73 21.08 -4.99
CA ILE A 306 1.55 21.92 -5.87
C ILE A 306 1.01 21.87 -7.31
N GLN A 307 0.65 20.69 -7.80
CA GLN A 307 0.05 20.53 -9.13
C GLN A 307 -1.31 21.22 -9.25
N THR A 308 -2.18 21.05 -8.24
CA THR A 308 -3.50 21.66 -8.19
C THR A 308 -3.39 23.19 -8.16
N LEU A 309 -2.46 23.73 -7.39
CA LEU A 309 -2.24 25.18 -7.28
C LEU A 309 -1.78 25.77 -8.63
N ALA A 310 -0.88 25.08 -9.34
CA ALA A 310 -0.45 25.49 -10.67
C ALA A 310 -1.60 25.49 -11.67
N ASN A 311 -2.42 24.42 -11.69
CA ASN A 311 -3.58 24.32 -12.55
C ASN A 311 -4.65 25.38 -12.20
N LEU A 312 -4.82 25.67 -10.91
CA LEU A 312 -5.77 26.68 -10.42
C LEU A 312 -5.34 28.07 -10.85
N GLN A 313 -4.04 28.40 -10.80
CA GLN A 313 -3.51 29.64 -11.33
C GLN A 313 -3.81 29.79 -12.83
N ILE A 314 -3.62 28.73 -13.61
CA ILE A 314 -3.94 28.74 -15.04
C ILE A 314 -5.43 29.06 -15.22
N ALA A 315 -6.31 28.32 -14.54
CA ALA A 315 -7.75 28.49 -14.66
C ALA A 315 -8.26 29.88 -14.23
N LEU A 316 -7.70 30.46 -13.16
CA LEU A 316 -8.06 31.81 -12.69
C LEU A 316 -7.69 32.91 -13.70
N ASN A 317 -6.65 32.69 -14.49
CA ASN A 317 -6.20 33.61 -15.53
C ASN A 317 -6.82 33.33 -16.92
N MET A 318 -7.64 32.28 -17.06
CA MET A 318 -8.42 32.05 -18.27
C MET A 318 -9.66 32.96 -18.31
N ASP A 319 -10.05 33.38 -19.52
CA ASP A 319 -11.26 34.18 -19.72
C ASP A 319 -12.53 33.34 -19.52
N THR A 320 -12.53 32.12 -20.05
CA THR A 320 -13.60 31.14 -19.84
C THR A 320 -12.97 29.75 -19.66
N PRO A 321 -12.88 29.23 -18.42
CA PRO A 321 -12.41 27.87 -18.18
C PRO A 321 -13.30 26.86 -18.90
N THR A 322 -12.70 25.94 -19.65
CA THR A 322 -13.48 24.89 -20.34
C THR A 322 -13.95 23.83 -19.34
N PRO A 323 -15.02 23.07 -19.65
CA PRO A 323 -15.49 21.98 -18.78
C PRO A 323 -14.39 20.95 -18.47
N GLU A 324 -13.44 20.72 -19.38
CA GLU A 324 -12.31 19.83 -19.18
C GLU A 324 -11.33 20.37 -18.13
N VAL A 325 -11.05 21.68 -18.14
CA VAL A 325 -10.21 22.34 -17.11
C VAL A 325 -10.87 22.26 -15.74
N LEU A 326 -12.19 22.48 -15.69
CA LEU A 326 -12.97 22.36 -14.46
C LEU A 326 -12.98 20.92 -13.93
N ALA A 327 -13.13 19.93 -14.81
CA ALA A 327 -13.11 18.51 -14.44
C ALA A 327 -11.72 18.07 -13.94
N GLU A 328 -10.65 18.55 -14.56
CA GLU A 328 -9.27 18.26 -14.14
C GLU A 328 -8.94 18.86 -12.77
N LEU A 329 -9.43 20.06 -12.47
CA LEU A 329 -9.29 20.69 -11.16
C LEU A 329 -10.19 20.06 -10.09
N SER A 330 -11.31 19.48 -10.51
CA SER A 330 -12.27 18.87 -9.60
C SER A 330 -11.72 17.62 -8.92
N SER A 331 -12.23 17.37 -7.72
CA SER A 331 -12.11 16.09 -7.04
C SER A 331 -13.51 15.51 -6.80
N PRO A 332 -13.65 14.20 -6.51
CA PRO A 332 -14.96 13.61 -6.25
C PRO A 332 -15.77 14.32 -5.16
N SER A 333 -15.10 14.86 -4.13
CA SER A 333 -15.73 15.53 -2.99
C SER A 333 -15.69 17.07 -3.07
N VAL A 334 -14.87 17.64 -3.96
CA VAL A 334 -14.71 19.09 -4.15
C VAL A 334 -14.76 19.37 -5.65
N PRO A 335 -15.96 19.44 -6.24
CA PRO A 335 -16.14 19.87 -7.62
C PRO A 335 -15.76 21.36 -7.75
N ILE A 336 -15.19 21.75 -8.87
CA ILE A 336 -14.85 23.14 -9.18
C ILE A 336 -15.80 23.64 -10.27
N THR A 337 -16.65 24.59 -9.90
CA THR A 337 -17.58 25.23 -10.84
C THR A 337 -16.97 26.51 -11.40
N ARG A 338 -17.50 26.94 -12.55
CA ARG A 338 -17.14 28.23 -13.12
C ARG A 338 -17.45 29.38 -12.16
N GLY A 339 -18.62 29.36 -11.52
CA GLY A 339 -19.03 30.41 -10.58
C GLY A 339 -18.16 30.46 -9.33
N LEU A 340 -17.64 29.33 -8.84
CA LEU A 340 -16.65 29.32 -7.76
C LEU A 340 -15.33 29.98 -8.21
N LEU A 341 -14.84 29.70 -9.42
CA LEU A 341 -13.61 30.31 -9.93
C LEU A 341 -13.78 31.83 -10.15
N GLU A 342 -14.92 32.25 -10.71
CA GLU A 342 -15.24 33.67 -10.87
C GLU A 342 -15.32 34.38 -9.51
N ALA A 343 -16.01 33.77 -8.53
CA ALA A 343 -16.07 34.30 -7.17
C ALA A 343 -14.68 34.42 -6.54
N LEU A 344 -13.83 33.41 -6.69
CA LEU A 344 -12.46 33.39 -6.18
C LEU A 344 -11.56 34.43 -6.87
N LYS A 345 -11.73 34.62 -8.19
CA LYS A 345 -10.97 35.61 -8.99
C LYS A 345 -11.18 37.04 -8.50
N ASP A 346 -12.39 37.34 -8.04
CA ASP A 346 -12.78 38.66 -7.54
C ASP A 346 -12.46 38.87 -6.05
N GLU A 347 -11.88 37.88 -5.35
CA GLU A 347 -11.49 38.01 -3.95
C GLU A 347 -10.21 38.88 -3.77
N PRO A 348 -10.19 39.81 -2.81
CA PRO A 348 -8.96 40.52 -2.45
C PRO A 348 -7.87 39.54 -1.94
N ASP A 349 -8.29 38.51 -1.20
CA ASP A 349 -7.42 37.48 -0.61
C ASP A 349 -7.30 36.21 -1.48
N VAL A 350 -7.46 36.35 -2.80
CA VAL A 350 -7.44 35.24 -3.77
C VAL A 350 -6.26 34.29 -3.60
N VAL A 351 -5.08 34.79 -3.22
CA VAL A 351 -3.88 33.94 -3.03
C VAL A 351 -4.07 32.96 -1.87
N MET A 352 -4.48 33.45 -0.70
CA MET A 352 -4.69 32.62 0.49
C MET A 352 -5.85 31.63 0.27
N LEU A 353 -6.96 32.10 -0.30
CA LEU A 353 -8.13 31.27 -0.56
C LEU A 353 -7.84 30.20 -1.63
N SER A 354 -7.04 30.53 -2.64
CA SER A 354 -6.60 29.56 -3.66
C SER A 354 -5.67 28.49 -3.06
N GLN A 355 -4.74 28.86 -2.19
CA GLN A 355 -3.89 27.91 -1.47
C GLN A 355 -4.72 26.95 -0.62
N ARG A 356 -5.71 27.48 0.11
CA ARG A 356 -6.58 26.67 0.94
C ARG A 356 -7.46 25.73 0.11
N LEU A 357 -8.13 26.24 -0.92
CA LEU A 357 -8.95 25.44 -1.82
C LEU A 357 -8.14 24.34 -2.51
N SER A 358 -6.93 24.67 -2.98
CA SER A 358 -6.00 23.70 -3.56
C SER A 358 -5.66 22.57 -2.59
N SER A 359 -5.41 22.88 -1.30
CA SER A 359 -5.13 21.87 -0.29
C SER A 359 -6.31 20.91 -0.07
N GLU A 360 -7.55 21.44 -0.05
CA GLU A 360 -8.77 20.64 0.12
C GLU A 360 -9.01 19.71 -1.08
N ILE A 361 -8.80 20.21 -2.31
CA ILE A 361 -8.86 19.41 -3.54
C ILE A 361 -7.80 18.31 -3.52
N ALA A 362 -6.55 18.65 -3.19
CA ALA A 362 -5.43 17.72 -3.21
C ALA A 362 -5.63 16.55 -2.25
N ILE A 363 -6.07 16.84 -1.02
CA ILE A 363 -6.39 15.80 -0.04
C ILE A 363 -7.51 14.90 -0.56
N SER A 364 -8.58 15.48 -1.08
CA SER A 364 -9.72 14.74 -1.64
C SER A 364 -9.29 13.80 -2.79
N LYS A 365 -8.45 14.28 -3.72
CA LYS A 365 -7.90 13.47 -4.83
C LYS A 365 -7.03 12.31 -4.31
N VAL A 366 -6.13 12.58 -3.38
CA VAL A 366 -5.19 11.58 -2.84
C VAL A 366 -5.89 10.53 -1.99
N VAL A 367 -6.86 10.91 -1.15
CA VAL A 367 -7.70 9.95 -0.41
C VAL A 367 -8.54 9.12 -1.38
N GLY A 368 -9.08 9.73 -2.43
CA GLY A 368 -9.79 9.04 -3.51
C GLY A 368 -8.92 7.98 -4.19
N LYS A 369 -7.66 8.31 -4.53
CA LYS A 369 -6.66 7.37 -5.04
C LYS A 369 -6.46 6.20 -4.06
N LEU A 370 -6.23 6.47 -2.77
CA LEU A 370 -6.00 5.41 -1.78
C LEU A 370 -7.20 4.47 -1.65
N LEU A 371 -8.42 5.00 -1.63
CA LEU A 371 -9.66 4.20 -1.55
C LEU A 371 -9.85 3.30 -2.78
N LEU A 372 -9.45 3.75 -3.97
CA LEU A 372 -9.44 2.93 -5.18
C LEU A 372 -8.40 1.80 -5.08
N ALA A 373 -7.19 2.13 -4.65
CA ALA A 373 -6.12 1.15 -4.50
C ALA A 373 -6.45 0.10 -3.41
N ARG A 374 -7.09 0.51 -2.31
CA ARG A 374 -7.66 -0.40 -1.29
C ARG A 374 -8.66 -1.39 -1.88
N ARG A 375 -9.56 -0.92 -2.75
CA ARG A 375 -10.54 -1.78 -3.45
C ARG A 375 -9.85 -2.75 -4.41
N ALA A 376 -8.76 -2.33 -5.05
CA ALA A 376 -7.92 -3.23 -5.85
C ALA A 376 -7.31 -4.33 -4.96
N VAL A 377 -6.66 -3.99 -3.83
CA VAL A 377 -6.11 -4.98 -2.88
C VAL A 377 -7.18 -5.97 -2.42
N LEU A 378 -8.36 -5.49 -1.99
CA LEU A 378 -9.47 -6.35 -1.58
C LEU A 378 -9.95 -7.31 -2.69
N THR A 379 -9.85 -6.89 -3.95
CA THR A 379 -10.20 -7.74 -5.09
C THR A 379 -9.09 -8.74 -5.39
N GLY A 380 -7.83 -8.32 -5.34
CA GLY A 380 -6.67 -9.20 -5.52
C GLY A 380 -6.55 -10.27 -4.43
N MET A 381 -6.99 -9.98 -3.20
CA MET A 381 -7.10 -10.97 -2.13
C MET A 381 -8.05 -12.13 -2.46
N LYS A 382 -8.92 -11.97 -3.46
CA LYS A 382 -9.85 -12.99 -3.96
C LYS A 382 -9.29 -13.78 -5.15
N GLU A 383 -8.07 -13.49 -5.59
CA GLU A 383 -7.37 -14.34 -6.56
C GLU A 383 -7.11 -15.71 -5.93
N ILE A 384 -7.28 -16.79 -6.71
CA ILE A 384 -7.36 -18.17 -6.20
C ILE A 384 -6.11 -18.62 -5.42
N ASN A 385 -4.92 -18.18 -5.81
CA ASN A 385 -3.67 -18.54 -5.15
C ASN A 385 -3.40 -17.70 -3.90
N VAL A 386 -4.01 -16.50 -3.83
CA VAL A 386 -3.94 -15.60 -2.67
C VAL A 386 -5.00 -15.97 -1.61
N VAL A 387 -6.23 -16.28 -2.02
CA VAL A 387 -7.32 -16.66 -1.10
C VAL A 387 -7.06 -17.98 -0.38
N ASN A 388 -6.41 -18.93 -1.07
CA ASN A 388 -6.03 -20.22 -0.51
C ASN A 388 -4.75 -20.17 0.35
N ASN A 389 -4.19 -18.98 0.61
CA ASN A 389 -3.03 -18.79 1.46
C ASN A 389 -3.42 -17.95 2.69
N GLU A 390 -3.66 -18.61 3.82
CA GLU A 390 -4.09 -17.94 5.06
C GLU A 390 -3.06 -16.94 5.59
N ASP A 391 -1.76 -17.25 5.52
CA ASP A 391 -0.70 -16.32 5.93
C ASP A 391 -0.69 -15.07 5.04
N ALA A 392 -0.88 -15.23 3.72
CA ALA A 392 -1.04 -14.09 2.82
C ALA A 392 -2.26 -13.24 3.20
N GLN A 393 -3.40 -13.88 3.51
CA GLN A 393 -4.61 -13.16 3.94
C GLN A 393 -4.39 -12.38 5.23
N GLN A 394 -3.67 -12.94 6.21
CA GLN A 394 -3.36 -12.26 7.47
C GLN A 394 -2.45 -11.06 7.25
N GLU A 395 -1.37 -11.22 6.49
CA GLU A 395 -0.43 -10.13 6.17
C GLU A 395 -1.11 -9.02 5.35
N LEU A 396 -1.97 -9.38 4.39
CA LEU A 396 -2.75 -8.42 3.60
C LEU A 396 -3.79 -7.67 4.44
N ARG A 397 -4.37 -8.29 5.49
CA ARG A 397 -5.22 -7.59 6.46
C ARG A 397 -4.43 -6.56 7.27
N LEU A 398 -3.18 -6.84 7.63
CA LEU A 398 -2.31 -5.85 8.28
C LEU A 398 -2.03 -4.66 7.35
N ILE A 399 -1.80 -4.92 6.06
CA ILE A 399 -1.63 -3.88 5.04
C ILE A 399 -2.93 -3.06 4.89
N LEU A 400 -4.10 -3.69 4.84
CA LEU A 400 -5.38 -2.98 4.78
C LEU A 400 -5.62 -2.12 6.03
N ASN A 401 -5.24 -2.59 7.21
CA ASN A 401 -5.32 -1.79 8.43
C ASN A 401 -4.37 -0.60 8.40
N ALA A 402 -3.18 -0.75 7.81
CA ALA A 402 -2.26 0.37 7.60
C ALA A 402 -2.85 1.40 6.62
N ILE A 403 -3.49 0.96 5.54
CA ILE A 403 -4.23 1.83 4.62
C ILE A 403 -5.33 2.59 5.36
N ASP A 404 -6.12 1.90 6.20
CA ASP A 404 -7.21 2.51 6.95
C ASP A 404 -6.69 3.52 7.98
N ALA A 405 -5.55 3.25 8.62
CA ALA A 405 -4.90 4.18 9.54
C ALA A 405 -4.41 5.47 8.84
N GLU A 406 -3.84 5.36 7.63
CA GLU A 406 -3.45 6.53 6.84
C GLU A 406 -4.67 7.39 6.45
N ILE A 407 -5.79 6.77 6.08
CA ILE A 407 -7.04 7.48 5.78
C ILE A 407 -7.56 8.23 7.02
N GLU A 408 -7.61 7.56 8.17
CA GLU A 408 -8.11 8.16 9.41
C GLU A 408 -7.18 9.28 9.91
N GLN A 409 -5.86 9.15 9.73
CA GLN A 409 -4.92 10.20 10.05
C GLN A 409 -5.17 11.47 9.22
N VAL A 410 -5.32 11.32 7.90
CA VAL A 410 -5.62 12.46 7.01
C VAL A 410 -6.98 13.06 7.33
N ARG A 411 -7.99 12.22 7.60
CA ARG A 411 -9.32 12.68 8.01
C ARG A 411 -9.28 13.50 9.29
N LEU A 412 -8.57 13.01 10.32
CA LEU A 412 -8.42 13.73 11.58
C LEU A 412 -7.76 15.09 11.38
N GLU A 413 -6.71 15.15 10.56
CA GLU A 413 -6.05 16.40 10.21
C GLU A 413 -7.02 17.36 9.50
N MET A 414 -7.80 16.88 8.54
CA MET A 414 -8.82 17.69 7.85
C MET A 414 -9.91 18.20 8.80
N ASP A 415 -10.45 17.34 9.65
CA ASP A 415 -11.51 17.69 10.60
C ASP A 415 -11.01 18.73 11.61
N LEU A 416 -9.77 18.58 12.07
CA LEU A 416 -9.11 19.57 12.92
C LEU A 416 -8.98 20.91 12.18
N GLN A 417 -8.44 20.91 10.96
CA GLN A 417 -8.30 22.14 10.18
C GLN A 417 -9.65 22.82 9.90
N LYS A 418 -10.69 22.05 9.56
CA LYS A 418 -12.05 22.56 9.30
C LYS A 418 -12.69 23.15 10.55
N SER A 419 -12.49 22.53 11.71
CA SER A 419 -12.97 23.04 13.00
C SER A 419 -12.33 24.38 13.37
N LEU A 420 -11.10 24.62 12.91
CA LEU A 420 -10.33 25.83 13.19
C LEU A 420 -10.60 26.96 12.17
N THR A 421 -10.94 26.65 10.92
CA THR A 421 -10.89 27.63 9.81
C THR A 421 -12.14 27.70 8.91
N GLY A 422 -13.15 26.84 9.10
CA GLY A 422 -14.36 26.83 8.26
C GLY A 422 -14.15 26.20 6.87
N ASN A 423 -15.19 26.18 6.03
CA ASN A 423 -15.13 25.64 4.66
C ASN A 423 -14.72 26.75 3.67
N SER A 424 -13.62 26.55 2.93
CA SER A 424 -13.04 27.56 2.06
C SER A 424 -13.97 27.99 0.91
N ALA A 425 -14.63 27.04 0.23
CA ALA A 425 -15.56 27.31 -0.86
C ALA A 425 -16.78 28.12 -0.37
N LEU A 426 -17.31 27.79 0.81
CA LEU A 426 -18.40 28.56 1.41
C LEU A 426 -17.96 29.95 1.83
N ALA A 427 -16.74 30.09 2.38
CA ALA A 427 -16.19 31.39 2.74
C ALA A 427 -16.01 32.30 1.51
N ILE A 428 -15.51 31.76 0.39
CA ILE A 428 -15.39 32.47 -0.90
C ILE A 428 -16.77 32.95 -1.37
N LEU A 429 -17.76 32.07 -1.41
CA LEU A 429 -19.10 32.43 -1.89
C LEU A 429 -19.82 33.44 -0.99
N GLN A 430 -19.65 33.30 0.34
CA GLN A 430 -20.22 34.25 1.30
C GLN A 430 -19.54 35.61 1.23
N SER A 431 -18.23 35.64 1.02
CA SER A 431 -17.47 36.89 0.81
C SER A 431 -17.97 37.63 -0.43
N LYS A 432 -18.21 36.92 -1.54
CA LYS A 432 -18.84 37.47 -2.75
C LYS A 432 -20.22 38.07 -2.46
N GLU A 433 -21.12 37.31 -1.83
CA GLU A 433 -22.49 37.78 -1.49
C GLU A 433 -22.46 39.06 -0.64
N ASN A 434 -21.60 39.11 0.38
CA ASN A 434 -21.41 40.30 1.21
C ASN A 434 -20.88 41.51 0.42
N ARG A 435 -20.02 41.29 -0.59
CA ARG A 435 -19.54 42.38 -1.45
C ARG A 435 -20.65 42.92 -2.32
N GLU A 436 -21.43 42.04 -2.95
CA GLU A 436 -22.58 42.43 -3.77
C GLU A 436 -23.60 43.24 -2.95
N GLU A 437 -23.87 42.84 -1.70
CA GLU A 437 -24.71 43.59 -0.77
C GLU A 437 -24.13 44.97 -0.41
N ARG A 438 -22.81 45.07 -0.22
CA ARG A 438 -22.13 46.31 0.20
C ARG A 438 -21.86 47.28 -0.94
N THR A 439 -21.79 46.81 -2.19
CA THR A 439 -21.51 47.66 -3.36
C THR A 439 -22.71 48.49 -3.83
N GLY A 440 -23.91 48.30 -3.25
CA GLY A 440 -25.05 49.21 -3.35
C GLY A 440 -25.47 49.61 -4.77
N THR A 441 -26.53 48.99 -5.31
CA THR A 441 -27.40 49.56 -6.37
C THR A 441 -26.70 50.30 -7.51
N PHE A 442 -25.99 49.57 -8.36
CA PHE A 442 -25.91 49.88 -9.78
C PHE A 442 -26.31 48.63 -10.56
N ASN A 443 -27.61 48.49 -10.82
CA ASN A 443 -28.22 47.65 -11.85
C ASN A 443 -27.75 46.19 -12.07
N VAL A 444 -27.01 45.56 -11.16
CA VAL A 444 -26.81 44.11 -11.21
C VAL A 444 -27.96 43.47 -10.43
N SER A 445 -28.92 42.90 -11.15
CA SER A 445 -30.02 42.13 -10.58
C SER A 445 -29.49 41.12 -9.55
N LYS A 446 -30.00 41.19 -8.31
CA LYS A 446 -29.75 40.20 -7.25
C LYS A 446 -29.94 38.79 -7.84
N ASP A 447 -28.94 37.93 -7.68
CA ASP A 447 -28.97 36.56 -8.22
C ASP A 447 -29.92 35.68 -7.39
N ASP A 448 -31.24 35.83 -7.63
CA ASP A 448 -32.30 35.11 -6.93
C ASP A 448 -32.52 33.69 -7.52
N VAL A 449 -32.34 32.67 -6.68
CA VAL A 449 -32.52 31.26 -7.05
C VAL A 449 -33.95 30.99 -7.53
N ASP A 450 -34.95 31.61 -6.90
CA ASP A 450 -36.36 31.46 -7.27
C ASP A 450 -36.64 32.13 -8.61
N LYS A 451 -35.99 33.26 -8.90
CA LYS A 451 -36.05 33.92 -10.21
C LYS A 451 -35.42 33.03 -11.29
N ARG A 452 -34.23 32.44 -11.05
CA ARG A 452 -33.58 31.54 -12.02
C ARG A 452 -34.40 30.28 -12.29
N VAL A 453 -34.98 29.68 -11.24
CA VAL A 453 -35.85 28.51 -11.38
C VAL A 453 -37.12 28.86 -12.14
N ASN A 454 -37.73 30.02 -11.87
CA ASN A 454 -38.88 30.51 -12.63
C ASN A 454 -38.53 30.81 -14.10
N ASP A 455 -37.40 31.44 -14.38
CA ASP A 455 -36.94 31.73 -15.75
C ASP A 455 -36.66 30.44 -16.54
N LEU A 456 -36.16 29.39 -15.89
CA LEU A 456 -35.94 28.07 -16.49
C LEU A 456 -37.25 27.30 -16.71
N ALA A 457 -38.22 27.43 -15.80
CA ALA A 457 -39.48 26.72 -15.83
C ALA A 457 -40.53 27.36 -16.75
N LEU A 458 -40.52 28.70 -16.86
CA LEU A 458 -41.53 29.48 -17.56
C LEU A 458 -41.03 30.12 -18.87
N GLY A 459 -39.71 30.10 -19.11
CA GLY A 459 -39.07 30.84 -20.19
C GLY A 459 -39.01 32.34 -19.88
N LYS A 460 -37.90 33.00 -20.23
CA LYS A 460 -37.72 34.45 -19.96
C LYS A 460 -38.91 35.26 -20.52
N GLN A 461 -39.65 35.94 -19.65
CA GLN A 461 -40.54 37.01 -20.08
C GLN A 461 -39.68 38.22 -20.47
N SER A 462 -39.66 38.51 -21.77
CA SER A 462 -38.97 39.66 -22.36
C SER A 462 -39.59 40.96 -21.83
N ASN A 463 -38.91 41.60 -20.89
CA ASN A 463 -38.97 43.05 -20.76
C ASN A 463 -37.59 43.58 -21.10
N ASP A 464 -37.49 44.06 -22.34
CA ASP A 464 -36.32 44.68 -22.94
C ASP A 464 -35.97 46.00 -22.24
N VAL A 465 -35.18 45.96 -21.16
CA VAL A 465 -34.35 47.10 -20.74
C VAL A 465 -33.12 46.59 -20.00
N GLU A 466 -32.07 46.23 -20.75
CA GLU A 466 -30.66 46.43 -20.35
C GLU A 466 -29.73 45.94 -21.47
N MET A 467 -29.68 46.74 -22.55
CA MET A 467 -28.53 46.78 -23.44
C MET A 467 -27.92 48.17 -23.28
N ALA A 468 -27.09 48.33 -22.26
CA ALA A 468 -26.05 49.35 -22.30
C ALA A 468 -24.87 48.70 -23.01
N ASP A 469 -24.58 49.14 -24.23
CA ASP A 469 -23.35 48.79 -24.93
C ASP A 469 -22.17 49.12 -24.02
N ALA A 470 -21.46 48.08 -23.58
CA ALA A 470 -20.20 48.22 -22.87
C ALA A 470 -19.12 48.62 -23.88
N ASP A 471 -19.08 49.90 -24.23
CA ASP A 471 -17.94 50.52 -24.90
C ASP A 471 -16.68 50.28 -24.05
N ASN A 472 -15.78 49.44 -24.57
CA ASN A 472 -14.36 49.28 -24.20
C ASN A 472 -13.93 49.80 -22.81
N LEU A 473 -14.54 49.29 -21.75
CA LEU A 473 -13.96 49.37 -20.41
C LEU A 473 -12.81 48.36 -20.37
N ALA A 474 -11.61 48.81 -20.69
CA ALA A 474 -10.38 48.08 -20.44
C ALA A 474 -10.17 47.98 -18.92
N ILE A 475 -10.92 47.09 -18.26
CA ILE A 475 -10.68 46.74 -16.87
C ILE A 475 -9.29 46.09 -16.85
N PRO A 476 -8.29 46.68 -16.15
CA PRO A 476 -6.96 46.10 -16.08
C PRO A 476 -7.08 44.71 -15.45
N ARG A 477 -6.82 43.67 -16.25
CA ARG A 477 -6.84 42.29 -15.77
C ARG A 477 -5.70 42.13 -14.77
N LYS A 478 -6.04 41.90 -13.52
CA LYS A 478 -5.05 41.56 -12.48
C LYS A 478 -4.59 40.13 -12.75
N ASN A 479 -3.36 39.98 -13.25
CA ASN A 479 -2.74 38.67 -13.39
C ASN A 479 -2.55 38.08 -11.98
N ILE A 480 -3.20 36.95 -11.69
CA ILE A 480 -3.11 36.29 -10.39
C ILE A 480 -1.89 35.39 -10.42
N VAL A 481 -0.93 35.64 -9.54
CA VAL A 481 0.26 34.81 -9.34
C VAL A 481 0.11 34.10 -8.00
N LEU A 482 0.08 32.76 -8.03
CA LEU A 482 0.06 31.93 -6.84
C LEU A 482 1.49 31.46 -6.56
N PRO A 483 2.05 31.71 -5.36
CA PRO A 483 3.39 31.24 -5.04
C PRO A 483 3.36 29.71 -4.96
N LEU A 484 4.05 29.06 -5.90
CA LEU A 484 4.24 27.61 -5.91
C LEU A 484 5.38 27.26 -4.95
N PRO A 485 5.17 26.37 -3.97
CA PRO A 485 6.25 25.82 -3.18
C PRO A 485 7.29 25.14 -4.10
N GLU A 486 8.58 25.35 -3.83
CA GLU A 486 9.62 24.55 -4.49
C GLU A 486 9.44 23.09 -4.07
N LYS A 487 9.33 22.17 -5.04
CA LYS A 487 9.31 20.73 -4.75
C LYS A 487 10.56 20.41 -3.92
N SER A 488 10.40 19.78 -2.75
CA SER A 488 11.53 19.14 -2.08
C SER A 488 12.21 18.23 -3.10
N ASN A 489 13.50 18.46 -3.39
CA ASN A 489 14.23 17.73 -4.42
C ASN A 489 13.92 16.24 -4.40
N ASP A 490 13.40 15.76 -5.53
CA ASP A 490 13.20 14.35 -5.84
C ASP A 490 14.55 13.65 -5.74
N LEU A 491 14.83 13.01 -4.60
CA LEU A 491 15.95 12.08 -4.48
C LEU A 491 15.56 10.80 -5.20
N SER A 492 15.59 10.87 -6.53
CA SER A 492 15.78 9.71 -7.39
C SER A 492 17.08 9.04 -6.95
N PHE A 493 16.93 8.02 -6.12
CA PHE A 493 18.01 7.19 -5.61
C PHE A 493 18.54 6.36 -6.78
N ASN A 494 19.53 6.90 -7.50
CA ASN A 494 20.33 6.17 -8.48
C ASN A 494 21.60 5.66 -7.78
N PRO A 495 21.69 4.37 -7.42
CA PRO A 495 22.91 3.83 -6.87
C PRO A 495 23.86 3.48 -8.03
N THR A 496 24.69 4.43 -8.45
CA THR A 496 25.88 4.09 -9.24
C THR A 496 26.95 3.57 -8.28
N PHE A 497 26.99 2.25 -8.15
CA PHE A 497 28.17 1.54 -7.68
C PHE A 497 29.31 1.82 -8.66
N ASN A 498 30.42 2.39 -8.17
CA ASN A 498 31.70 2.27 -8.85
C ASN A 498 32.74 1.75 -7.86
N VAL A 499 33.16 0.50 -8.06
CA VAL A 499 34.24 -0.18 -7.37
C VAL A 499 35.45 -0.12 -8.30
N GLY A 500 36.57 0.45 -7.84
CA GLY A 500 37.81 0.42 -8.62
C GLY A 500 38.94 1.31 -8.09
N SER A 501 39.70 0.77 -7.14
CA SER A 501 41.16 0.89 -6.92
C SER A 501 41.87 2.25 -6.76
N SER A 502 42.30 2.47 -5.52
CA SER A 502 43.65 2.89 -5.05
C SER A 502 44.51 3.88 -5.83
N SER A 503 44.81 5.02 -5.19
CA SER A 503 46.20 5.44 -4.92
C SER A 503 46.26 6.57 -3.90
N ASN A 504 47.17 6.45 -2.94
CA ASN A 504 47.58 7.47 -1.97
C ASN A 504 48.00 8.79 -2.63
N SER A 505 47.51 9.92 -2.10
CA SER A 505 48.35 11.10 -1.86
C SER A 505 47.62 12.09 -0.95
N SER A 506 48.26 12.39 0.17
CA SER A 506 47.95 13.45 1.12
C SER A 506 47.92 14.84 0.48
N SER A 507 46.88 15.61 0.75
CA SER A 507 46.96 17.05 1.07
C SER A 507 45.56 17.56 1.41
N GLY A 508 45.47 18.28 2.53
CA GLY A 508 44.22 18.72 3.10
C GLY A 508 43.52 19.78 2.25
N SER A 509 42.19 19.85 2.39
CA SER A 509 41.44 21.04 2.78
C SER A 509 39.94 20.77 2.61
N GLY A 510 39.19 21.00 3.70
CA GLY A 510 37.84 21.55 3.65
C GLY A 510 36.69 20.67 3.17
N ALA A 511 35.89 20.20 4.12
CA ALA A 511 34.43 20.16 3.96
C ALA A 511 33.77 20.23 5.34
N GLY A 512 33.78 21.44 5.93
CA GLY A 512 33.00 21.75 7.12
C GLY A 512 31.52 21.61 6.79
N SER A 513 30.90 20.53 7.26
CA SER A 513 29.44 20.41 7.33
C SER A 513 29.00 21.13 8.59
N SER A 514 28.06 22.07 8.44
CA SER A 514 27.56 22.99 9.47
C SER A 514 27.15 22.29 10.78
N SER A 515 28.08 22.17 11.73
CA SER A 515 27.77 21.85 13.12
C SER A 515 27.54 23.17 13.86
N GLY A 516 26.28 23.49 14.17
CA GLY A 516 25.98 24.53 15.15
C GLY A 516 26.75 24.24 16.45
N SER A 517 27.28 25.28 17.10
CA SER A 517 28.06 25.15 18.34
C SER A 517 27.26 24.42 19.42
N TYR A 518 27.74 23.27 19.90
CA TYR A 518 27.17 22.51 21.02
C TYR A 518 28.27 22.10 21.99
N SER A 519 27.96 22.03 23.29
CA SER A 519 28.89 21.55 24.32
C SER A 519 28.89 20.02 24.39
N THR A 520 30.05 19.40 24.56
CA THR A 520 30.14 17.95 24.82
C THR A 520 29.63 17.62 26.23
N ILE A 521 29.21 16.37 26.44
CA ILE A 521 28.80 15.89 27.76
C ILE A 521 30.01 15.16 28.36
N GLY A 522 30.52 15.66 29.48
CA GLY A 522 31.65 15.04 30.17
C GLY A 522 31.36 13.60 30.59
N LYS A 523 32.42 12.80 30.76
CA LYS A 523 32.33 11.40 31.17
C LYS A 523 31.52 11.24 32.46
N ILE A 524 30.49 10.40 32.43
CA ILE A 524 29.70 10.04 33.60
C ILE A 524 30.32 8.75 34.20
N SER A 525 30.55 8.74 35.50
CA SER A 525 31.09 7.58 36.21
C SER A 525 29.99 6.54 36.49
N GLY A 526 30.38 5.26 36.55
CA GLY A 526 29.48 4.15 36.83
C GLY A 526 29.25 3.23 35.64
N SER A 527 28.36 2.26 35.83
CA SER A 527 27.92 1.29 34.83
C SER A 527 27.26 1.94 33.61
N ALA A 528 27.15 1.19 32.51
CA ALA A 528 26.44 1.63 31.30
C ALA A 528 25.03 2.19 31.58
N ILE A 529 24.30 1.61 32.54
CA ILE A 529 22.95 2.05 32.92
C ILE A 529 22.96 3.38 33.67
N GLU A 530 23.94 3.60 34.56
CA GLU A 530 24.10 4.86 35.29
C GLU A 530 24.50 5.99 34.34
N GLN A 531 25.41 5.70 33.42
CA GLN A 531 25.79 6.61 32.34
C GLN A 531 24.60 6.94 31.43
N ALA A 532 23.83 5.95 31.00
CA ALA A 532 22.62 6.15 30.19
C ALA A 532 21.58 7.01 30.92
N THR A 533 21.36 6.75 32.21
CA THR A 533 20.42 7.52 33.04
C THR A 533 20.87 8.98 33.13
N GLY A 534 22.15 9.24 33.34
CA GLY A 534 22.69 10.60 33.38
C GLY A 534 22.60 11.32 32.02
N LEU A 535 22.87 10.64 30.91
CA LEU A 535 22.66 11.17 29.55
C LEU A 535 21.20 11.57 29.33
N LEU A 536 20.26 10.69 29.68
CA LEU A 536 18.82 10.95 29.52
C LEU A 536 18.36 12.12 30.39
N LYS A 537 18.85 12.25 31.64
CA LYS A 537 18.55 13.43 32.47
C LYS A 537 18.99 14.74 31.80
N ASN A 538 20.14 14.74 31.13
CA ASN A 538 20.65 15.91 30.41
C ASN A 538 19.84 16.22 29.13
N PHE A 539 19.35 15.19 28.43
CA PHE A 539 18.63 15.39 27.16
C PHE A 539 17.14 15.71 27.33
N GLU A 540 16.44 15.01 28.23
CA GLU A 540 14.97 15.06 28.30
C GLU A 540 14.45 16.26 29.13
N GLY A 541 15.27 16.79 30.04
CA GLY A 541 14.84 17.83 30.98
C GLY A 541 13.78 17.32 31.98
N PHE A 542 13.61 18.00 33.11
CA PHE A 542 12.59 17.63 34.10
C PHE A 542 11.39 18.58 34.05
N SER A 543 10.18 18.04 33.90
CA SER A 543 8.92 18.76 34.07
C SER A 543 8.11 18.12 35.20
N ASN A 544 7.71 18.91 36.20
CA ASN A 544 6.87 18.43 37.30
C ASN A 544 5.37 18.42 36.99
N LYS A 545 4.95 19.03 35.88
CA LYS A 545 3.55 19.11 35.44
C LYS A 545 3.34 18.26 34.20
N ALA A 546 2.19 17.59 34.12
CA ALA A 546 1.80 16.83 32.94
C ALA A 546 1.49 17.77 31.76
N TYR A 547 2.04 17.46 30.59
CA TYR A 547 1.79 18.17 29.32
C TYR A 547 1.38 17.16 28.24
N TRP A 548 0.63 17.60 27.23
CA TRP A 548 0.23 16.72 26.13
C TRP A 548 1.35 16.63 25.10
N ASP A 549 1.67 15.42 24.65
CA ASP A 549 2.63 15.18 23.57
C ASP A 549 2.09 14.09 22.63
N VAL A 550 1.80 14.47 21.37
CA VAL A 550 1.31 13.68 20.22
C VAL A 550 0.19 12.68 20.52
N ASN A 551 0.42 11.69 21.37
CA ASN A 551 -0.45 10.57 21.69
C ASN A 551 -0.70 10.33 23.20
N ALA A 552 0.00 11.01 24.11
CA ALA A 552 -0.15 10.79 25.54
C ALA A 552 0.20 12.04 26.37
N TYR A 553 -0.32 12.10 27.60
CA TYR A 553 0.21 13.03 28.60
C TYR A 553 1.59 12.54 29.06
N ARG A 554 2.54 13.46 29.15
CA ARG A 554 3.92 13.20 29.60
C ARG A 554 4.29 14.10 30.77
N THR A 555 5.20 13.62 31.61
CA THR A 555 5.79 14.39 32.71
C THR A 555 7.17 13.83 33.07
N GLY A 556 7.83 14.39 34.09
CA GLY A 556 9.16 13.99 34.50
C GLY A 556 10.18 14.22 33.37
N TYR A 557 10.86 13.15 32.97
CA TYR A 557 11.83 13.11 31.88
C TYR A 557 11.21 12.62 30.57
N GLY A 558 10.12 13.27 30.14
CA GLY A 558 9.39 12.93 28.91
C GLY A 558 8.65 11.59 28.93
N SER A 559 8.28 11.10 30.12
CA SER A 559 7.63 9.79 30.30
C SER A 559 6.10 9.90 30.34
N ASP A 560 5.41 8.94 29.74
CA ASP A 560 3.95 8.77 29.85
C ASP A 560 3.53 7.96 31.10
N THR A 561 4.51 7.61 31.94
CA THR A 561 4.32 6.91 33.22
C THR A 561 5.15 7.55 34.34
N ILE A 562 4.79 7.26 35.59
CA ILE A 562 5.65 7.43 36.76
C ILE A 562 5.77 6.11 37.52
N THR A 563 6.83 5.98 38.31
CA THR A 563 7.04 4.82 39.18
C THR A 563 7.08 5.29 40.64
N LYS A 564 6.07 4.87 41.41
CA LYS A 564 5.92 5.21 42.82
C LYS A 564 6.97 4.52 43.69
N ALA A 565 7.10 4.97 44.94
CA ALA A 565 8.05 4.40 45.91
C ALA A 565 7.82 2.90 46.20
N ASP A 566 6.58 2.43 46.08
CA ASP A 566 6.19 1.02 46.22
C ASP A 566 6.45 0.18 44.94
N GLY A 567 6.98 0.81 43.88
CA GLY A 567 7.22 0.18 42.57
C GLY A 567 6.01 0.21 41.63
N THR A 568 4.86 0.76 42.06
CA THR A 568 3.66 0.84 41.22
C THR A 568 3.87 1.79 40.05
N ILE A 569 3.59 1.31 38.84
CA ILE A 569 3.63 2.12 37.61
C ILE A 569 2.27 2.78 37.40
N VAL A 570 2.25 4.10 37.27
CA VAL A 570 1.04 4.89 37.07
C VAL A 570 1.14 5.67 35.76
N LYS A 571 0.12 5.54 34.90
CA LYS A 571 0.03 6.30 33.65
C LYS A 571 -0.26 7.77 33.94
N VAL A 572 0.43 8.67 33.24
CA VAL A 572 0.28 10.12 33.40
C VAL A 572 -1.06 10.57 32.82
N GLN A 573 -1.75 11.44 33.53
CA GLN A 573 -3.05 11.98 33.18
C GLN A 573 -3.01 13.52 33.16
N LYS A 574 -4.01 14.12 32.52
CA LYS A 574 -4.16 15.58 32.43
C LYS A 574 -4.17 16.21 33.84
N GLY A 575 -3.31 17.21 34.05
CA GLY A 575 -3.27 17.96 35.30
C GLY A 575 -2.53 17.28 36.45
N MET A 576 -1.94 16.10 36.25
CA MET A 576 -1.08 15.48 37.27
C MET A 576 0.15 16.35 37.55
N ILE A 577 0.46 16.50 38.85
CA ILE A 577 1.71 17.08 39.36
C ILE A 577 2.45 15.97 40.09
N ILE A 578 3.73 15.81 39.77
CA ILE A 578 4.55 14.71 40.27
C ILE A 578 5.80 15.25 40.97
N ASN A 579 6.30 14.51 41.96
CA ASN A 579 7.58 14.81 42.58
C ASN A 579 8.75 14.29 41.72
N LYS A 580 9.94 14.84 41.94
CA LYS A 580 11.11 14.51 41.13
C LYS A 580 11.56 13.06 41.38
N GLU A 581 11.38 12.56 42.59
CA GLU A 581 11.81 11.25 43.04
C GLU A 581 11.06 10.13 42.31
N ASP A 582 9.75 10.29 42.07
CA ASP A 582 8.92 9.38 41.28
C ASP A 582 9.34 9.38 39.80
N ALA A 583 9.67 10.55 39.25
CA ALA A 583 10.19 10.67 37.88
C ALA A 583 11.57 10.03 37.72
N GLU A 584 12.45 10.17 38.72
CA GLU A 584 13.78 9.58 38.69
C GLU A 584 13.74 8.05 38.85
N ARG A 585 12.83 7.52 39.68
CA ARG A 585 12.54 6.08 39.72
C ARG A 585 12.04 5.56 38.39
N ASP A 586 11.10 6.29 37.77
CA ASP A 586 10.56 5.92 36.46
C ASP A 586 11.63 5.93 35.38
N LEU A 587 12.47 6.98 35.36
CA LEU A 587 13.58 7.08 34.44
C LEU A 587 14.55 5.91 34.63
N ALA A 588 14.95 5.59 35.87
CA ALA A 588 15.85 4.47 36.14
C ALA A 588 15.28 3.12 35.67
N ARG A 589 13.97 2.90 35.85
CA ARG A 589 13.28 1.71 35.35
C ARG A 589 13.30 1.68 33.81
N ARG A 590 12.87 2.75 33.16
CA ARG A 590 12.80 2.84 31.69
C ARG A 590 14.18 2.77 31.03
N THR A 591 15.22 3.33 31.65
CA THR A 591 16.60 3.18 31.15
C THR A 591 16.98 1.71 31.02
N ARG A 592 16.61 0.85 32.00
CA ARG A 592 16.88 -0.60 31.91
C ARG A 592 16.06 -1.27 30.80
N GLU A 593 14.79 -0.87 30.64
CA GLU A 593 13.93 -1.38 29.57
C GLU A 593 14.50 -1.05 28.20
N PHE A 594 14.89 0.20 27.96
CA PHE A 594 15.47 0.62 26.69
C PHE A 594 16.89 0.10 26.49
N ALA A 595 17.66 -0.16 27.55
CA ALA A 595 18.93 -0.88 27.44
C ALA A 595 18.70 -2.33 26.99
N ASN A 596 17.65 -2.99 27.48
CA ASN A 596 17.27 -4.33 27.01
C ASN A 596 16.79 -4.31 25.55
N VAL A 597 16.03 -3.28 25.14
CA VAL A 597 15.67 -3.07 23.73
C VAL A 597 16.93 -2.90 22.88
N ALA A 598 17.85 -2.03 23.29
CA ALA A 598 19.10 -1.79 22.56
C ALA A 598 19.95 -3.07 22.46
N ARG A 599 20.10 -3.80 23.56
CA ARG A 599 20.77 -5.11 23.63
C ARG A 599 20.13 -6.14 22.70
N SER A 600 18.80 -6.24 22.71
CA SER A 600 18.08 -7.20 21.85
C SER A 600 18.29 -6.89 20.37
N HIS A 601 18.34 -5.60 20.01
CA HIS A 601 18.52 -5.16 18.64
C HIS A 601 19.95 -5.35 18.13
N VAL A 602 20.98 -5.00 18.91
CA VAL A 602 22.38 -5.22 18.47
C VAL A 602 22.85 -6.66 18.66
N THR A 603 22.05 -7.49 19.34
CA THR A 603 22.33 -8.83 19.89
C THR A 603 23.13 -8.82 21.21
N PRO A 604 22.90 -9.79 22.11
CA PRO A 604 23.65 -9.89 23.38
C PRO A 604 25.16 -9.94 23.21
N ASP A 605 25.67 -10.63 22.17
CA ASP A 605 27.10 -10.80 21.94
C ASP A 605 27.79 -9.49 21.55
N VAL A 606 27.18 -8.73 20.64
CA VAL A 606 27.69 -7.39 20.27
C VAL A 606 27.58 -6.46 21.47
N TRP A 607 26.45 -6.49 22.18
CA TRP A 607 26.22 -5.64 23.35
C TRP A 607 27.32 -5.80 24.40
N THR A 608 27.66 -7.04 24.77
CA THR A 608 28.70 -7.31 25.79
C THR A 608 30.11 -6.88 25.38
N LYS A 609 30.38 -6.75 24.07
CA LYS A 609 31.66 -6.31 23.54
C LYS A 609 31.77 -4.79 23.42
N LEU A 610 30.65 -4.07 23.50
CA LEU A 610 30.66 -2.61 23.46
C LEU A 610 31.10 -2.04 24.81
N PRO A 611 31.90 -0.96 24.82
CA PRO A 611 32.25 -0.27 26.06
C PRO A 611 31.02 0.41 26.68
N ASP A 612 31.06 0.65 27.99
CA ASP A 612 29.92 1.18 28.75
C ASP A 612 29.36 2.50 28.20
N ASN A 613 30.24 3.38 27.70
CA ASN A 613 29.82 4.64 27.09
C ASN A 613 29.05 4.43 25.77
N ALA A 614 29.41 3.41 24.99
CA ALA A 614 28.70 3.04 23.78
C ALA A 614 27.35 2.37 24.07
N GLN A 615 27.30 1.49 25.07
CA GLN A 615 26.05 0.93 25.56
C GLN A 615 25.11 2.03 26.08
N ALA A 616 25.66 3.02 26.79
CA ALA A 616 24.90 4.16 27.30
C ALA A 616 24.31 5.03 26.17
N ALA A 617 25.12 5.37 25.16
CA ALA A 617 24.67 6.14 24.01
C ALA A 617 23.62 5.39 23.18
N LEU A 618 23.77 4.06 22.99
CA LEU A 618 22.76 3.23 22.33
C LEU A 618 21.45 3.15 23.11
N THR A 619 21.51 3.13 24.44
CA THR A 619 20.32 3.19 25.30
C THR A 619 19.61 4.53 25.13
N SER A 620 20.34 5.65 25.14
CA SER A 620 19.77 6.97 24.86
C SER A 620 19.17 7.08 23.46
N TYR A 621 19.83 6.49 22.47
CA TYR A 621 19.32 6.41 21.10
C TYR A 621 17.99 5.65 21.06
N ALA A 622 17.92 4.48 21.69
CA ALA A 622 16.73 3.64 21.74
C ALA A 622 15.58 4.29 22.52
N TYR A 623 15.87 5.03 23.60
CA TYR A 623 14.87 5.79 24.35
C TYR A 623 14.17 6.83 23.47
N ASN A 624 14.92 7.51 22.60
CA ASN A 624 14.39 8.53 21.71
C ASN A 624 13.65 7.97 20.48
N TYR A 625 14.14 6.88 19.89
CA TYR A 625 13.58 6.30 18.66
C TYR A 625 12.61 5.13 18.90
N GLY A 626 12.49 4.67 20.15
CA GLY A 626 11.83 3.41 20.51
C GLY A 626 12.60 2.15 20.07
N ARG A 627 13.69 2.31 19.32
CA ARG A 627 14.51 1.23 18.73
C ARG A 627 15.90 1.73 18.35
N VAL A 628 16.88 0.82 18.31
CA VAL A 628 18.12 1.00 17.54
C VAL A 628 17.86 0.68 16.06
N THR A 629 18.12 1.59 15.12
CA THR A 629 17.90 1.39 13.67
C THR A 629 18.94 0.45 13.04
N GLN A 630 18.63 -0.14 11.88
CA GLN A 630 19.46 -1.19 11.27
C GLN A 630 20.90 -0.73 10.94
N ASP A 631 21.08 0.51 10.48
CA ASP A 631 22.39 1.09 10.20
C ASP A 631 23.24 1.21 11.47
N ILE A 632 22.65 1.62 12.60
CA ILE A 632 23.34 1.71 13.89
C ILE A 632 23.64 0.32 14.43
N ARG A 633 22.74 -0.66 14.25
CA ARG A 633 23.01 -2.07 14.57
C ARG A 633 24.21 -2.61 13.79
N ASN A 634 24.24 -2.37 12.48
CA ASN A 634 25.34 -2.80 11.62
C ASN A 634 26.65 -2.11 12.03
N ALA A 635 26.60 -0.79 12.30
CA ALA A 635 27.76 -0.03 12.76
C ALA A 635 28.28 -0.54 14.11
N ALA A 636 27.40 -0.89 15.05
CA ALA A 636 27.78 -1.49 16.32
C ALA A 636 28.45 -2.86 16.13
N LYS A 637 27.88 -3.72 15.28
CA LYS A 637 28.48 -5.01 14.93
C LYS A 637 29.88 -4.84 14.34
N VAL A 638 30.02 -4.02 13.30
CA VAL A 638 31.31 -3.75 12.65
C VAL A 638 32.30 -3.12 13.64
N ALA A 639 31.86 -2.20 14.51
CA ALA A 639 32.72 -1.62 15.53
C ALA A 639 33.26 -2.68 16.51
N THR A 640 32.44 -3.68 16.90
CA THR A 640 32.91 -4.78 17.76
C THR A 640 33.79 -5.79 17.04
N GLU A 641 33.57 -6.03 15.74
CA GLU A 641 34.40 -6.95 14.93
C GLU A 641 35.77 -6.36 14.61
N THR A 642 35.83 -5.04 14.37
CA THR A 642 37.06 -4.32 13.98
C THR A 642 37.77 -3.66 15.15
N GLY A 643 37.12 -3.54 16.31
CA GLY A 643 37.59 -2.74 17.45
C GLY A 643 37.50 -1.22 17.24
N ASN A 644 36.98 -0.75 16.08
CA ASN A 644 36.92 0.67 15.75
C ASN A 644 35.57 1.31 16.14
N ILE A 645 35.51 1.91 17.32
CA ILE A 645 34.28 2.54 17.85
C ILE A 645 33.86 3.80 17.08
N ASN A 646 34.75 4.42 16.29
CA ASN A 646 34.42 5.59 15.46
C ASN A 646 33.31 5.27 14.46
N ILE A 647 33.24 4.03 13.98
CA ILE A 647 32.22 3.58 13.03
C ILE A 647 30.82 3.75 13.64
N LEU A 648 30.66 3.36 14.90
CA LEU A 648 29.40 3.51 15.62
C LEU A 648 29.07 4.99 15.90
N ALA A 649 30.07 5.77 16.35
CA ALA A 649 29.90 7.20 16.62
C ALA A 649 29.49 7.98 15.36
N GLU A 650 30.15 7.73 14.22
CA GLU A 650 29.82 8.37 12.95
C GLU A 650 28.44 7.97 12.43
N ALA A 651 28.05 6.70 12.58
CA ALA A 651 26.72 6.25 12.20
C ALA A 651 25.64 6.98 12.99
N ILE A 652 25.82 7.16 14.31
CA ILE A 652 24.92 7.95 15.16
C ILE A 652 24.95 9.42 14.72
N ARG A 653 26.13 9.99 14.46
CA ARG A 653 26.29 11.38 14.02
C ARG A 653 25.57 11.65 12.70
N LYS A 654 25.60 10.72 11.75
CA LYS A 654 24.89 10.83 10.45
C LYS A 654 23.37 10.95 10.61
N ARG A 655 22.80 10.58 11.77
CA ARG A 655 21.38 10.81 12.09
C ARG A 655 21.06 12.23 12.53
N GLN A 656 22.03 13.15 12.51
CA GLN A 656 21.81 14.55 12.85
C GLN A 656 20.80 15.25 11.93
N THR A 657 20.64 14.81 10.68
CA THR A 657 19.69 15.39 9.72
C THR A 657 18.26 14.90 9.90
N ASN A 658 18.03 13.89 10.75
CA ASN A 658 16.69 13.39 11.04
C ASN A 658 15.82 14.51 11.64
N ASN A 659 14.51 14.49 11.31
CA ASN A 659 13.53 15.49 11.75
C ASN A 659 13.99 16.93 11.44
N ASN A 660 14.49 17.18 10.23
CA ASN A 660 14.99 18.50 9.80
C ASN A 660 16.07 19.10 10.72
N GLY A 661 16.91 18.26 11.33
CA GLY A 661 17.98 18.74 12.20
C GLY A 661 17.61 18.94 13.67
N VAL A 662 16.36 18.69 14.07
CA VAL A 662 15.90 18.86 15.46
C VAL A 662 16.75 18.05 16.44
N ASN A 663 17.14 16.82 16.05
CA ASN A 663 17.95 15.93 16.88
C ASN A 663 19.45 16.11 16.68
N ALA A 664 19.90 17.08 15.87
CA ALA A 664 21.31 17.22 15.50
C ALA A 664 22.22 17.35 16.71
N LYS A 665 21.87 18.22 17.67
CA LYS A 665 22.64 18.41 18.90
C LYS A 665 22.79 17.11 19.68
N ARG A 666 21.69 16.39 19.94
CA ARG A 666 21.68 15.14 20.71
C ARG A 666 22.52 14.05 20.04
N ARG A 667 22.36 13.85 18.72
CA ARG A 667 23.12 12.84 17.96
C ARG A 667 24.61 13.13 17.95
N ASN A 668 24.98 14.40 17.82
CA ASN A 668 26.37 14.81 17.92
C ASN A 668 26.96 14.60 19.32
N GLN A 669 26.22 14.94 20.38
CA GLN A 669 26.64 14.72 21.78
C GLN A 669 26.77 13.22 22.12
N GLU A 670 25.86 12.37 21.66
CA GLU A 670 25.97 10.91 21.84
C GLU A 670 27.16 10.33 21.08
N ALA A 671 27.41 10.80 19.85
CA ALA A 671 28.59 10.40 19.08
C ALA A 671 29.89 10.79 19.80
N ASP A 672 29.97 12.01 20.33
CA ASP A 672 31.13 12.47 21.10
C ASP A 672 31.32 11.68 22.40
N TYR A 673 30.22 11.34 23.09
CA TYR A 673 30.24 10.52 24.30
C TYR A 673 30.81 9.11 24.05
N ILE A 674 30.45 8.51 22.91
CA ILE A 674 31.02 7.21 22.46
C ILE A 674 32.54 7.32 22.25
N LEU A 675 33.00 8.46 21.75
CA LEU A 675 34.42 8.73 21.52
C LEU A 675 35.17 9.16 22.79
N GLY A 676 34.47 9.39 23.90
CA GLY A 676 35.04 9.86 25.16
C GLY A 676 35.56 11.31 25.10
N LYS A 677 34.91 12.15 24.27
CA LYS A 677 35.26 13.56 24.06
C LYS A 677 34.53 14.53 24.98
#